data_AF-A0A4P5YN10-F1
#
_entry.id   AF-A0A4P5YN10-F1
#
_cell.length_a   1.000
_cell.length_b   1.000
_cell.length_c   1.000
_cell.angle_alpha   90.00
_cell.angle_beta   90.00
_cell.angle_gamma   90.00
#
_symmetry.space_group_name_H-M   'P 1'
#
loop_
_entity.id
_entity.type
_entity.pdbx_description
1 polymer ?
#
loop_
_entity_poly.entity_id
_entity_poly.type
_entity_poly.pdbx_seq_one_letter_code
_entity_poly.pdbx_strand_id
1 'polypeptide(L)'
;MPRKMTPAMKTLRFLVLLAALAAGPIAARAAMPAQQSAAEIDALLAAHWKSAGVTPNAPISDETFVRRIYLDLAGRIPTASETVAFLESKQPNKRAALIGDLLARESYVSHFYNFWADILRLKSYFVNTANVVPAAYAKFIKESLRTNKPYDQFVRELLSARGYAWDNGAVGYYGRDPEMPLDNMALTTRIFLGTRIECAQCHDHPFDKWKQTEFYHLAAYTYGNKAVNEAFHGARDAIRARQDAINDDFKKEKAASTDGGKAAEKRKQERLDAMEYRKIVGIIKGPVGQLFSPIGLERKADAVLKLPFDFHQDDGKPGDVMRPTPIFGIAPELKAGEDSAEVFARWVTSPENPRFTRVIVNRLWRKLFGVALTEPLDDLRDGANAMVPAVEQRLTKLFVEQRYDLKAFLAVVANTRAYQSAVTPGEFNRGEETYHFTGPLLRRMSAEQIWDSMVALANHEPDARDLQREARDDRRIAVSHMACDAYLNFDGTKLVEMAYARLQAELDLQKRDAAVKEALIVAKRAGDKQKELELRRKEGALDRERGETFVKDFIMPILTNLAQKKAGPDAKVTVDETYKMNPNPRVLPTETWKRLHVPGYGPAPKTAAQLAAETLAEKQRLAGLALKLGYIEKDCAGFVAYCEKAAGEWRRASELDSPAPRGHFLRTMGQSDRDFVENANPNAAIPQALALMNGELLSPRGLLSPYSPAMHGVERATDKVEAAFLALLSRKPTASERARLASTAPADLLHALLNTKQFLFIQ
;
A
#
# COMPACT_ATOMS: atom_id res chain seq x y z
N MET A 1 2.71 -71.21 25.67
CA MET A 1 3.24 -69.93 26.20
C MET A 1 3.48 -68.96 25.04
N PRO A 2 3.14 -67.66 25.15
CA PRO A 2 3.36 -66.69 24.08
C PRO A 2 4.19 -65.45 24.49
N ARG A 3 4.89 -64.85 23.52
CA ARG A 3 5.21 -63.40 23.45
C ARG A 3 5.09 -62.97 21.99
N LYS A 4 3.89 -62.75 21.46
CA LYS A 4 3.12 -61.48 21.54
C LYS A 4 3.96 -60.23 21.20
N MET A 5 3.97 -59.89 19.91
CA MET A 5 3.82 -58.50 19.46
C MET A 5 2.66 -58.49 18.45
N THR A 6 1.70 -57.59 18.63
CA THR A 6 0.51 -57.45 17.78
C THR A 6 0.56 -56.16 16.97
N PRO A 7 0.02 -56.12 15.75
CA PRO A 7 0.16 -54.96 14.86
C PRO A 7 -0.80 -53.82 15.24
N ALA A 8 -0.28 -52.58 15.31
CA ALA A 8 -1.07 -51.39 15.62
C ALA A 8 -0.53 -50.11 14.95
N MET A 9 -0.54 -50.07 13.61
CA MET A 9 -0.40 -48.81 12.84
C MET A 9 -1.37 -48.76 11.65
N LYS A 10 -2.62 -48.41 11.95
CA LYS A 10 -3.53 -47.70 11.02
C LYS A 10 -3.99 -46.42 11.72
N THR A 11 -4.44 -45.44 10.92
CA THR A 11 -5.05 -44.17 11.34
C THR A 11 -4.27 -43.32 12.36
N LEU A 12 -3.42 -42.42 11.86
CA LEU A 12 -3.17 -41.13 12.50
C LEU A 12 -2.90 -40.01 11.47
N ARG A 13 -3.93 -39.67 10.68
CA ARG A 13 -4.10 -38.30 10.15
C ARG A 13 -4.97 -37.52 11.14
N PHE A 14 -4.86 -36.18 11.12
CA PHE A 14 -5.34 -35.24 12.14
C PHE A 14 -4.53 -35.20 13.45
N LEU A 15 -3.50 -34.35 13.49
CA LEU A 15 -2.93 -33.81 14.72
C LEU A 15 -2.27 -32.44 14.49
N VAL A 16 -3.04 -31.49 13.95
CA VAL A 16 -2.68 -30.06 13.78
C VAL A 16 -3.81 -29.17 14.33
N LEU A 17 -4.46 -29.59 15.42
CA LEU A 17 -5.63 -28.90 15.98
C LEU A 17 -5.71 -28.98 17.51
N LEU A 18 -4.58 -28.83 18.21
CA LEU A 18 -4.55 -28.84 19.68
C LEU A 18 -3.48 -27.91 20.30
N ALA A 19 -3.20 -26.79 19.62
CA ALA A 19 -2.44 -25.65 20.15
C ALA A 19 -3.32 -24.39 20.36
N ALA A 20 -4.65 -24.55 20.33
CA ALA A 20 -5.64 -23.47 20.43
C ALA A 20 -6.45 -23.46 21.74
N LEU A 21 -6.02 -24.26 22.74
CA LEU A 21 -6.74 -24.47 24.01
C LEU A 21 -5.94 -24.00 25.24
N ALA A 22 -5.32 -22.83 25.13
CA ALA A 22 -4.76 -22.06 26.25
C ALA A 22 -5.33 -20.62 26.34
N ALA A 23 -6.15 -20.21 25.37
CA ALA A 23 -6.95 -18.98 25.46
C ALA A 23 -8.31 -19.34 26.10
N GLY A 24 -8.41 -19.21 27.42
CA GLY A 24 -9.72 -19.20 28.08
C GLY A 24 -10.58 -18.03 27.55
N PRO A 25 -11.91 -18.09 27.64
CA PRO A 25 -12.76 -16.99 27.21
C PRO A 25 -12.52 -15.75 28.08
N ILE A 26 -11.64 -14.86 27.62
CA ILE A 26 -11.45 -13.54 28.21
C ILE A 26 -12.77 -12.79 28.03
N ALA A 27 -13.60 -12.80 29.07
CA ALA A 27 -14.92 -12.19 29.05
C ALA A 27 -14.79 -10.76 28.51
N ALA A 28 -15.47 -10.47 27.40
CA ALA A 28 -15.43 -9.16 26.79
C ALA A 28 -16.14 -8.18 27.74
N ARG A 29 -15.36 -7.53 28.61
CA ARG A 29 -15.82 -6.45 29.47
C ARG A 29 -16.44 -5.41 28.54
N ALA A 30 -17.77 -5.31 28.56
CA ALA A 30 -18.52 -4.55 27.58
C ALA A 30 -17.96 -3.13 27.49
N ALA A 31 -17.52 -2.74 26.30
CA ALA A 31 -16.97 -1.41 26.08
C ALA A 31 -18.03 -0.37 26.44
N MET A 32 -17.64 0.66 27.21
CA MET A 32 -18.54 1.76 27.52
C MET A 32 -19.03 2.39 26.21
N PRO A 33 -20.35 2.69 26.06
CA PRO A 33 -20.88 3.30 24.85
C PRO A 33 -20.08 4.55 24.49
N ALA A 34 -19.76 4.74 23.21
CA ALA A 34 -18.84 5.80 22.77
C ALA A 34 -19.29 7.21 23.23
N GLN A 35 -20.61 7.42 23.33
CA GLN A 35 -21.23 8.64 23.84
C GLN A 35 -20.97 8.90 25.33
N GLN A 36 -20.81 7.85 26.15
CA GLN A 36 -20.49 7.98 27.58
C GLN A 36 -19.05 8.46 27.76
N SER A 37 -18.10 7.80 27.09
CA SER A 37 -16.69 8.24 27.09
C SER A 37 -16.53 9.63 26.45
N ALA A 38 -17.34 9.97 25.44
CA ALA A 38 -17.36 11.31 24.85
C ALA A 38 -17.84 12.38 25.84
N ALA A 39 -18.86 12.08 26.65
CA ALA A 39 -19.34 12.97 27.70
C ALA A 39 -18.29 13.22 28.81
N GLU A 40 -17.44 12.23 29.11
CA GLU A 40 -16.27 12.42 29.99
C GLU A 40 -15.25 13.40 29.39
N ILE A 41 -14.94 13.28 28.10
CA ILE A 41 -14.03 14.22 27.41
C ILE A 41 -14.63 15.64 27.36
N ASP A 42 -15.92 15.77 27.06
CA ASP A 42 -16.60 17.08 27.12
C ASP A 42 -16.58 17.70 28.52
N ALA A 43 -16.66 16.89 29.59
CA ALA A 43 -16.61 17.40 30.96
C ALA A 43 -15.22 17.96 31.31
N LEU A 44 -14.15 17.30 30.83
CA LEU A 44 -12.78 17.78 30.97
C LEU A 44 -12.52 19.06 30.15
N LEU A 45 -13.05 19.14 28.93
CA LEU A 45 -13.01 20.35 28.11
C LEU A 45 -13.80 21.51 28.75
N ALA A 46 -15.00 21.25 29.28
CA ALA A 46 -15.80 22.25 29.98
C ALA A 46 -15.11 22.80 31.25
N ALA A 47 -14.39 21.93 31.98
CA ALA A 47 -13.55 22.36 33.09
C ALA A 47 -12.37 23.25 32.62
N HIS A 48 -11.69 22.86 31.54
CA HIS A 48 -10.61 23.65 30.92
C HIS A 48 -11.11 25.03 30.47
N TRP A 49 -12.18 25.08 29.68
CA TRP A 49 -12.80 26.33 29.21
C TRP A 49 -13.17 27.27 30.37
N LYS A 50 -13.77 26.73 31.44
CA LYS A 50 -14.08 27.50 32.65
C LYS A 50 -12.83 28.05 33.33
N SER A 51 -11.74 27.28 33.41
CA SER A 51 -10.47 27.75 33.99
C SER A 51 -9.72 28.76 33.12
N ALA A 52 -9.87 28.68 31.80
CA ALA A 52 -9.23 29.56 30.83
C ALA A 52 -10.03 30.84 30.53
N GLY A 53 -11.28 30.95 31.00
CA GLY A 53 -12.18 32.07 30.66
C GLY A 53 -12.71 32.05 29.22
N VAL A 54 -12.72 30.88 28.58
CA VAL A 54 -13.03 30.72 27.15
C VAL A 54 -14.45 30.20 26.95
N THR A 55 -15.16 30.75 25.95
CA THR A 55 -16.51 30.30 25.56
C THR A 55 -16.42 29.21 24.47
N PRO A 56 -17.15 28.07 24.59
CA PRO A 56 -17.18 27.05 23.54
C PRO A 56 -17.90 27.52 22.28
N ASN A 57 -17.55 26.95 21.12
CA ASN A 57 -18.17 27.30 19.85
C ASN A 57 -19.61 26.73 19.81
N ALA A 58 -20.52 27.41 19.11
CA ALA A 58 -21.94 27.00 19.01
C ALA A 58 -22.11 25.62 18.35
N PRO A 59 -23.12 24.81 18.72
CA PRO A 59 -23.35 23.49 18.11
C PRO A 59 -23.73 23.59 16.62
N ILE A 60 -23.29 22.63 15.81
CA ILE A 60 -23.60 22.61 14.37
C ILE A 60 -24.95 21.97 14.04
N SER A 61 -25.57 22.43 12.94
CA SER A 61 -26.77 21.80 12.37
C SER A 61 -26.47 20.42 11.76
N ASP A 62 -27.53 19.67 11.42
CA ASP A 62 -27.39 18.32 10.86
C ASP A 62 -26.78 18.32 9.45
N GLU A 63 -26.97 19.37 8.66
CA GLU A 63 -26.36 19.57 7.35
C GLU A 63 -24.83 19.69 7.45
N THR A 64 -24.34 20.52 8.38
CA THR A 64 -22.90 20.65 8.64
C THR A 64 -22.33 19.37 9.25
N PHE A 65 -23.06 18.73 10.17
CA PHE A 65 -22.62 17.46 10.76
C PHE A 65 -22.47 16.35 9.71
N VAL A 66 -23.46 16.14 8.84
CA VAL A 66 -23.39 15.08 7.83
C VAL A 66 -22.27 15.34 6.82
N ARG A 67 -22.05 16.59 6.42
CA ARG A 67 -20.89 16.96 5.58
C ARG A 67 -19.56 16.65 6.28
N ARG A 68 -19.38 17.14 7.52
CA ARG A 68 -18.14 16.99 8.29
C ARG A 68 -17.79 15.51 8.51
N ILE A 69 -18.74 14.71 8.99
CA ILE A 69 -18.46 13.32 9.38
C ILE A 69 -18.16 12.41 8.18
N TYR A 70 -18.81 12.63 7.04
CA TYR A 70 -18.47 11.95 5.79
C TYR A 70 -17.08 12.35 5.28
N LEU A 71 -16.71 13.64 5.34
CA LEU A 71 -15.37 14.08 4.93
C LEU A 71 -14.27 13.53 5.84
N ASP A 72 -14.50 13.48 7.16
CA ASP A 72 -13.52 13.03 8.14
C ASP A 72 -13.38 11.51 8.25
N LEU A 73 -14.48 10.74 8.17
CA LEU A 73 -14.45 9.28 8.31
C LEU A 73 -14.49 8.54 6.97
N ALA A 74 -15.33 8.97 6.02
CA ALA A 74 -15.49 8.32 4.71
C ALA A 74 -14.61 8.94 3.60
N GLY A 75 -13.96 10.07 3.87
CA GLY A 75 -13.03 10.73 2.95
C GLY A 75 -13.67 11.42 1.74
N ARG A 76 -14.98 11.61 1.73
CA ARG A 76 -15.74 12.23 0.62
C ARG A 76 -16.94 13.00 1.16
N ILE A 77 -17.57 13.83 0.34
CA ILE A 77 -18.93 14.30 0.64
C ILE A 77 -19.93 13.11 0.67
N PRO A 78 -21.04 13.20 1.43
CA PRO A 78 -22.17 12.29 1.25
C PRO A 78 -22.77 12.46 -0.15
N THR A 79 -23.37 11.41 -0.71
CA THR A 79 -24.19 11.56 -1.92
C THR A 79 -25.48 12.33 -1.60
N ALA A 80 -26.22 12.74 -2.63
CA ALA A 80 -27.52 13.39 -2.44
C ALA A 80 -28.51 12.48 -1.67
N SER A 81 -28.53 11.18 -1.96
CA SER A 81 -29.41 10.21 -1.27
C SER A 81 -28.97 9.94 0.18
N GLU A 82 -27.67 9.85 0.46
CA GLU A 82 -27.14 9.74 1.82
C GLU A 82 -27.46 11.00 2.66
N THR A 83 -27.34 12.18 2.04
CA THR A 83 -27.70 13.47 2.66
C THR A 83 -29.18 13.50 3.03
N VAL A 84 -30.08 13.25 2.07
CA VAL A 84 -31.53 13.28 2.30
C VAL A 84 -31.94 12.25 3.37
N ALA A 85 -31.48 11.01 3.26
CA ALA A 85 -31.80 9.96 4.23
C ALA A 85 -31.36 10.30 5.66
N PHE A 86 -30.22 10.99 5.83
CA PHE A 86 -29.77 11.44 7.15
C PHE A 86 -30.59 12.63 7.69
N LEU A 87 -30.90 13.61 6.84
CA LEU A 87 -31.68 14.79 7.24
C LEU A 87 -33.12 14.42 7.61
N GLU A 88 -33.76 13.53 6.83
CA GLU A 88 -35.13 13.05 7.07
C GLU A 88 -35.24 12.02 8.22
N SER A 89 -34.12 11.40 8.63
CA SER A 89 -34.11 10.44 9.73
C SER A 89 -34.53 11.10 11.05
N LYS A 90 -35.50 10.47 11.72
CA LYS A 90 -36.08 10.87 13.01
C LYS A 90 -35.52 10.07 14.21
N GLN A 91 -34.46 9.27 14.00
CA GLN A 91 -33.86 8.49 15.07
C GLN A 91 -33.17 9.41 16.10
N PRO A 92 -33.49 9.33 17.42
CA PRO A 92 -32.92 10.22 18.43
C PRO A 92 -31.38 10.19 18.52
N ASN A 93 -30.77 9.08 18.11
CA ASN A 93 -29.33 8.85 18.11
C ASN A 93 -28.69 8.93 16.70
N LYS A 94 -29.36 9.49 15.68
CA LYS A 94 -28.93 9.36 14.27
C LYS A 94 -27.49 9.79 13.99
N ARG A 95 -26.96 10.79 14.70
CA ARG A 95 -25.55 11.21 14.60
C ARG A 95 -24.59 10.09 15.00
N ALA A 96 -24.83 9.46 16.15
CA ALA A 96 -24.04 8.34 16.64
C ALA A 96 -24.21 7.08 15.78
N ALA A 97 -25.43 6.84 15.27
CA ALA A 97 -25.69 5.74 14.34
C ALA A 97 -24.90 5.90 13.03
N LEU A 98 -24.89 7.11 12.44
CA LEU A 98 -24.09 7.40 11.24
C LEU A 98 -22.58 7.25 11.51
N ILE A 99 -22.08 7.69 12.66
CA ILE A 99 -20.66 7.49 13.04
C ILE A 99 -20.31 5.99 13.04
N GLY A 100 -21.15 5.15 13.65
CA GLY A 100 -20.94 3.69 13.68
C GLY A 100 -21.00 3.04 12.29
N ASP A 101 -21.97 3.43 11.46
CA ASP A 101 -22.12 2.98 10.07
C ASP A 101 -20.89 3.34 9.23
N LEU A 102 -20.45 4.61 9.22
CA LEU A 102 -19.29 5.04 8.44
C LEU A 102 -17.99 4.31 8.82
N LEU A 103 -17.77 4.00 10.10
CA LEU A 103 -16.62 3.22 10.57
C LEU A 103 -16.67 1.74 10.15
N ALA A 104 -17.86 1.21 9.84
CA ALA A 104 -18.05 -0.16 9.35
C ALA A 104 -17.88 -0.30 7.82
N ARG A 105 -18.05 0.78 7.05
CA ARG A 105 -18.01 0.76 5.58
C ARG A 105 -16.60 0.72 4.98
N GLU A 106 -16.52 0.28 3.73
CA GLU A 106 -15.29 0.35 2.91
C GLU A 106 -14.81 1.79 2.67
N SER A 107 -15.68 2.80 2.78
CA SER A 107 -15.32 4.23 2.74
C SER A 107 -14.28 4.61 3.80
N TYR A 108 -14.41 4.05 5.01
CA TYR A 108 -13.41 4.22 6.08
C TYR A 108 -12.09 3.57 5.68
N VAL A 109 -12.12 2.34 5.14
CA VAL A 109 -10.93 1.61 4.69
C VAL A 109 -10.20 2.40 3.59
N SER A 110 -10.92 2.94 2.60
CA SER A 110 -10.37 3.79 1.53
C SER A 110 -9.72 5.07 2.07
N HIS A 111 -10.38 5.80 2.98
CA HIS A 111 -9.85 7.06 3.52
C HIS A 111 -8.65 6.85 4.44
N PHE A 112 -8.78 5.93 5.42
CA PHE A 112 -7.72 5.67 6.38
C PHE A 112 -6.53 4.92 5.74
N TYR A 113 -6.74 4.17 4.64
CA TYR A 113 -5.62 3.65 3.85
C TYR A 113 -4.73 4.76 3.33
N ASN A 114 -5.28 5.86 2.78
CA ASN A 114 -4.46 6.95 2.26
C ASN A 114 -3.69 7.69 3.37
N PHE A 115 -4.32 7.89 4.53
CA PHE A 115 -3.68 8.43 5.74
C PHE A 115 -2.52 7.54 6.22
N TRP A 116 -2.75 6.23 6.40
CA TRP A 116 -1.71 5.30 6.84
C TRP A 116 -0.62 5.07 5.80
N ALA A 117 -0.95 5.05 4.51
CA ALA A 117 0.04 4.88 3.46
C ALA A 117 0.95 6.11 3.28
N ASP A 118 0.48 7.31 3.61
CA ASP A 118 1.34 8.51 3.71
C ASP A 118 2.29 8.43 4.89
N ILE A 119 1.76 8.20 6.10
CA ILE A 119 2.54 8.03 7.35
C ILE A 119 3.62 6.95 7.19
N LEU A 120 3.26 5.80 6.61
CA LEU A 120 4.13 4.64 6.46
C LEU A 120 4.89 4.60 5.12
N ARG A 121 4.89 5.71 4.36
CA ARG A 121 5.60 5.90 3.07
C ARG A 121 5.40 4.74 2.05
N LEU A 122 4.18 4.19 1.99
CA LEU A 122 3.80 3.16 1.01
C LEU A 122 3.50 3.79 -0.36
N LYS A 123 4.29 3.41 -1.37
CA LYS A 123 4.05 3.75 -2.78
C LYS A 123 3.54 2.53 -3.55
N SER A 124 2.72 2.74 -4.58
CA SER A 124 2.18 1.65 -5.43
C SER A 124 3.26 0.94 -6.25
N TYR A 125 4.41 1.57 -6.43
CA TYR A 125 5.61 1.02 -7.06
C TYR A 125 6.85 1.46 -6.28
N PHE A 126 7.87 0.61 -6.24
CA PHE A 126 9.16 0.89 -5.62
C PHE A 126 10.27 0.89 -6.69
N VAL A 127 11.26 1.76 -6.56
CA VAL A 127 12.36 1.87 -7.53
C VAL A 127 13.18 0.58 -7.51
N ASN A 128 13.56 0.08 -8.70
CA ASN A 128 14.33 -1.15 -8.91
C ASN A 128 13.77 -2.42 -8.22
N THR A 129 12.50 -2.41 -7.84
CA THR A 129 11.87 -3.43 -6.97
C THR A 129 10.66 -4.07 -7.64
N ALA A 130 10.45 -5.37 -7.41
CA ALA A 130 9.29 -6.09 -7.91
C ALA A 130 7.98 -5.59 -7.26
N ASN A 131 6.96 -5.30 -8.08
CA ASN A 131 5.66 -4.75 -7.64
C ASN A 131 4.80 -5.71 -6.78
N VAL A 132 5.36 -6.84 -6.33
CA VAL A 132 4.74 -7.76 -5.36
C VAL A 132 4.78 -7.20 -3.94
N VAL A 133 5.92 -6.64 -3.51
CA VAL A 133 6.08 -6.08 -2.16
C VAL A 133 5.10 -4.94 -1.88
N PRO A 134 4.98 -3.88 -2.72
CA PRO A 134 4.00 -2.82 -2.48
C PRO A 134 2.55 -3.29 -2.60
N ALA A 135 2.25 -4.30 -3.43
CA ALA A 135 0.91 -4.87 -3.55
C ALA A 135 0.48 -5.62 -2.28
N ALA A 136 1.34 -6.51 -1.78
CA ALA A 136 1.09 -7.23 -0.54
C ALA A 136 1.03 -6.28 0.67
N TYR A 137 1.86 -5.24 0.68
CA TYR A 137 1.87 -4.25 1.75
C TYR A 137 0.62 -3.35 1.74
N ALA A 138 0.15 -2.95 0.55
CA ALA A 138 -1.14 -2.28 0.39
C ALA A 138 -2.31 -3.17 0.86
N LYS A 139 -2.30 -4.46 0.51
CA LYS A 139 -3.29 -5.44 0.99
C LYS A 139 -3.25 -5.58 2.52
N PHE A 140 -2.06 -5.66 3.12
CA PHE A 140 -1.88 -5.74 4.57
C PHE A 140 -2.49 -4.54 5.31
N ILE A 141 -2.26 -3.31 4.84
CA ILE A 141 -2.83 -2.11 5.46
C ILE A 141 -4.35 -2.08 5.29
N LYS A 142 -4.87 -2.30 4.06
CA LYS A 142 -6.33 -2.29 3.82
C LYS A 142 -7.05 -3.35 4.65
N GLU A 143 -6.50 -4.56 4.76
CA GLU A 143 -7.13 -5.63 5.53
C GLU A 143 -7.04 -5.39 7.05
N SER A 144 -5.94 -4.83 7.54
CA SER A 144 -5.82 -4.43 8.96
C SER A 144 -6.85 -3.35 9.35
N LEU A 145 -7.16 -2.42 8.44
CA LEU A 145 -8.22 -1.40 8.64
C LEU A 145 -9.63 -1.98 8.52
N ARG A 146 -9.85 -2.90 7.58
CA ARG A 146 -11.13 -3.59 7.38
C ARG A 146 -11.50 -4.43 8.61
N THR A 147 -10.59 -5.29 9.04
CA THR A 147 -10.73 -6.16 10.23
C THR A 147 -10.65 -5.42 11.57
N ASN A 148 -10.31 -4.12 11.57
CA ASN A 148 -10.07 -3.31 12.76
C ASN A 148 -9.03 -3.92 13.70
N LYS A 149 -7.90 -4.34 13.13
CA LYS A 149 -6.75 -4.87 13.87
C LYS A 149 -6.31 -3.87 14.95
N PRO A 150 -6.15 -4.30 16.22
CA PRO A 150 -5.60 -3.46 17.29
C PRO A 150 -4.31 -2.76 16.86
N TYR A 151 -4.19 -1.47 17.15
CA TYR A 151 -3.05 -0.67 16.68
C TYR A 151 -1.71 -1.16 17.25
N ASP A 152 -1.66 -1.73 18.46
CA ASP A 152 -0.46 -2.38 18.99
C ASP A 152 -0.05 -3.59 18.14
N GLN A 153 -1.01 -4.42 17.70
CA GLN A 153 -0.75 -5.59 16.86
C GLN A 153 -0.35 -5.19 15.44
N PHE A 154 -1.04 -4.21 14.85
CA PHE A 154 -0.70 -3.64 13.55
C PHE A 154 0.74 -3.13 13.51
N VAL A 155 1.18 -2.39 14.54
CA VAL A 155 2.56 -1.90 14.62
C VAL A 155 3.55 -3.03 14.96
N ARG A 156 3.18 -3.98 15.82
CA ARG A 156 4.06 -5.11 16.16
C ARG A 156 4.40 -5.93 14.93
N GLU A 157 3.39 -6.26 14.11
CA GLU A 157 3.57 -6.98 12.85
C GLU A 157 4.39 -6.21 11.80
N LEU A 158 4.36 -4.87 11.79
CA LEU A 158 5.24 -4.04 10.94
C LEU A 158 6.70 -4.11 11.38
N LEU A 159 6.96 -4.10 12.69
CA LEU A 159 8.31 -4.00 13.25
C LEU A 159 9.03 -5.35 13.44
N SER A 160 8.28 -6.44 13.66
CA SER A 160 8.84 -7.81 13.62
C SER A 160 8.63 -8.53 12.29
N ALA A 161 8.27 -7.77 11.24
CA ALA A 161 8.08 -8.29 9.89
C ALA A 161 9.28 -9.11 9.40
N ARG A 162 8.97 -10.29 8.83
CA ARG A 162 9.91 -11.22 8.21
C ARG A 162 9.18 -12.23 7.33
N GLY A 163 9.92 -12.95 6.48
CA GLY A 163 9.40 -13.88 5.47
C GLY A 163 9.25 -13.23 4.10
N TYR A 164 8.51 -13.88 3.20
CA TYR A 164 8.21 -13.34 1.86
C TYR A 164 6.92 -12.51 1.86
N ALA A 165 6.83 -11.56 0.93
CA ALA A 165 5.68 -10.66 0.83
C ALA A 165 4.33 -11.38 0.60
N TRP A 166 4.31 -12.58 0.02
CA TRP A 166 3.09 -13.38 -0.14
C TRP A 166 2.62 -14.08 1.14
N ASP A 167 3.52 -14.34 2.09
CA ASP A 167 3.20 -14.90 3.41
C ASP A 167 2.93 -13.78 4.43
N ASN A 168 3.67 -12.68 4.34
CA ASN A 168 3.63 -11.55 5.26
C ASN A 168 3.78 -10.22 4.50
N GLY A 169 2.65 -9.54 4.23
CA GLY A 169 2.66 -8.24 3.55
C GLY A 169 3.32 -7.11 4.35
N ALA A 170 3.50 -7.26 5.67
CA ALA A 170 4.10 -6.24 6.52
C ALA A 170 5.59 -5.98 6.21
N VAL A 171 6.28 -6.91 5.53
CA VAL A 171 7.69 -6.75 5.13
C VAL A 171 7.94 -5.53 4.24
N GLY A 172 6.90 -4.99 3.59
CA GLY A 172 6.98 -3.72 2.86
C GLY A 172 7.32 -2.51 3.73
N TYR A 173 7.16 -2.58 5.06
CA TYR A 173 7.60 -1.52 5.98
C TYR A 173 9.12 -1.32 5.99
N TYR A 174 9.89 -2.37 5.72
CA TYR A 174 11.34 -2.30 5.48
C TYR A 174 11.65 -2.29 3.98
N GLY A 175 10.86 -2.99 3.15
CA GLY A 175 11.02 -3.03 1.69
C GLY A 175 10.86 -1.69 0.95
N ARG A 176 10.32 -0.66 1.63
CA ARG A 176 10.27 0.73 1.15
C ARG A 176 11.58 1.52 1.35
N ASP A 177 12.43 1.11 2.29
CA ASP A 177 13.78 1.66 2.55
C ASP A 177 14.85 0.57 2.38
N PRO A 178 14.94 -0.10 1.20
CA PRO A 178 15.82 -1.24 1.02
C PRO A 178 17.29 -0.84 1.26
N GLU A 179 17.99 -1.64 2.05
CA GLU A 179 19.41 -1.44 2.43
C GLU A 179 19.72 -0.18 3.28
N MET A 180 18.70 0.56 3.73
CA MET A 180 18.84 1.78 4.56
C MET A 180 18.29 1.58 6.01
N PRO A 181 18.91 0.73 6.85
CA PRO A 181 18.34 0.35 8.15
C PRO A 181 18.38 1.47 9.20
N LEU A 182 19.32 2.42 9.10
CA LEU A 182 19.44 3.55 10.05
C LEU A 182 18.31 4.55 9.81
N ASP A 183 18.14 5.00 8.57
CA ASP A 183 17.06 5.89 8.13
C ASP A 183 15.69 5.32 8.50
N ASN A 184 15.51 4.00 8.30
CA ASN A 184 14.30 3.29 8.69
C ASN A 184 14.07 3.29 10.22
N MET A 185 15.11 3.23 11.05
CA MET A 185 15.00 3.34 12.51
C MET A 185 14.69 4.78 12.96
N ALA A 186 15.37 5.79 12.41
CA ALA A 186 15.06 7.20 12.71
C ALA A 186 13.58 7.50 12.40
N LEU A 187 13.13 7.03 11.23
CA LEU A 187 11.75 7.16 10.77
C LEU A 187 10.75 6.34 11.61
N THR A 188 11.11 5.12 12.03
CA THR A 188 10.31 4.30 12.97
C THR A 188 10.09 5.04 14.29
N THR A 189 11.15 5.63 14.82
CA THR A 189 11.14 6.43 16.04
C THR A 189 10.23 7.66 15.89
N ARG A 190 10.35 8.38 14.77
CA ARG A 190 9.50 9.54 14.48
C ARG A 190 8.02 9.19 14.27
N ILE A 191 7.70 8.08 13.59
CA ILE A 191 6.31 7.67 13.32
C ILE A 191 5.61 7.20 14.59
N PHE A 192 6.22 6.28 15.35
CA PHE A 192 5.56 5.54 16.44
C PHE A 192 5.87 6.10 17.83
N LEU A 193 7.01 6.75 18.01
CA LEU A 193 7.46 7.32 19.30
C LEU A 193 7.47 8.85 19.29
N GLY A 194 7.26 9.49 18.12
CA GLY A 194 7.12 10.94 17.99
C GLY A 194 8.42 11.70 18.28
N THR A 195 9.57 11.04 18.31
CA THR A 195 10.87 11.65 18.61
C THR A 195 11.68 11.77 17.33
N ARG A 196 12.23 12.95 17.06
CA ARG A 196 13.20 13.14 15.98
C ARG A 196 14.59 12.81 16.50
N ILE A 197 15.24 11.88 15.81
CA ILE A 197 16.56 11.37 16.17
C ILE A 197 17.47 11.26 14.95
N GLU A 198 17.00 11.69 13.77
CA GLU A 198 17.72 11.64 12.50
C GLU A 198 19.08 12.36 12.52
N CYS A 199 19.29 13.44 13.28
CA CYS A 199 20.63 14.05 13.40
C CYS A 199 21.63 13.15 14.16
N ALA A 200 21.15 12.38 15.15
CA ALA A 200 21.94 11.43 15.92
C ALA A 200 22.41 10.20 15.10
N GLN A 201 22.09 10.15 13.81
CA GLN A 201 22.76 9.26 12.85
C GLN A 201 24.21 9.70 12.58
N CYS A 202 24.51 11.00 12.63
CA CYS A 202 25.80 11.57 12.23
C CYS A 202 26.56 12.28 13.36
N HIS A 203 25.86 12.88 14.33
CA HIS A 203 26.46 13.56 15.48
C HIS A 203 25.44 13.74 16.61
N ASP A 204 25.88 14.01 17.84
CA ASP A 204 24.98 14.31 18.97
C ASP A 204 23.97 15.42 18.59
N HIS A 205 22.70 15.22 18.98
CA HIS A 205 21.59 15.99 18.44
C HIS A 205 21.67 17.48 18.88
N PRO A 206 21.65 18.45 17.95
CA PRO A 206 22.06 19.83 18.25
C PRO A 206 21.02 20.63 19.05
N PHE A 207 19.78 20.13 19.17
CA PHE A 207 18.65 20.83 19.79
C PHE A 207 17.81 19.95 20.76
N ASP A 208 18.29 18.75 21.10
CA ASP A 208 17.64 17.81 22.04
C ASP A 208 18.74 16.89 22.61
N LYS A 209 18.44 16.13 23.68
CA LYS A 209 19.44 15.40 24.47
C LYS A 209 20.11 14.19 23.80
N TRP A 210 19.63 13.76 22.62
CA TRP A 210 19.94 12.44 22.06
C TRP A 210 21.35 12.32 21.51
N LYS A 211 22.07 11.30 21.94
CA LYS A 211 23.43 11.03 21.48
C LYS A 211 23.52 10.15 20.24
N GLN A 212 24.63 10.25 19.52
CA GLN A 212 24.94 9.38 18.40
C GLN A 212 25.04 7.90 18.84
N THR A 213 25.62 7.62 20.02
CA THR A 213 25.65 6.26 20.58
C THR A 213 24.26 5.69 20.85
N GLU A 214 23.37 6.48 21.45
CA GLU A 214 21.99 6.10 21.77
C GLU A 214 21.18 5.73 20.50
N PHE A 215 21.34 6.49 19.42
CA PHE A 215 20.72 6.16 18.12
C PHE A 215 21.21 4.82 17.57
N TYR A 216 22.52 4.56 17.59
CA TYR A 216 23.07 3.28 17.12
C TYR A 216 22.68 2.12 18.05
N HIS A 217 22.59 2.33 19.36
CA HIS A 217 22.03 1.35 20.30
C HIS A 217 20.58 1.00 19.99
N LEU A 218 19.76 1.96 19.57
CA LEU A 218 18.40 1.72 19.12
C LEU A 218 18.36 0.96 17.78
N ALA A 219 19.14 1.42 16.79
CA ALA A 219 19.21 0.81 15.46
C ALA A 219 19.74 -0.63 15.48
N ALA A 220 20.53 -1.02 16.48
CA ALA A 220 21.02 -2.38 16.65
C ALA A 220 19.88 -3.41 16.79
N TYR A 221 18.70 -3.04 17.30
CA TYR A 221 17.53 -3.94 17.34
C TYR A 221 17.11 -4.44 15.96
N THR A 222 17.15 -3.58 14.95
CA THR A 222 16.62 -3.85 13.61
C THR A 222 17.71 -4.00 12.55
N TYR A 223 18.99 -3.80 12.87
CA TYR A 223 20.10 -3.90 11.92
C TYR A 223 20.22 -5.28 11.20
N GLY A 224 19.72 -6.34 11.85
CA GLY A 224 19.59 -7.68 11.28
C GLY A 224 18.55 -7.82 10.15
N ASN A 225 17.76 -6.78 9.84
CA ASN A 225 16.95 -6.71 8.63
C ASN A 225 17.83 -6.83 7.38
N LYS A 226 17.59 -7.83 6.54
CA LYS A 226 18.19 -7.96 5.20
C LYS A 226 17.13 -8.36 4.18
N ALA A 227 17.15 -7.72 3.02
CA ALA A 227 16.21 -7.97 1.93
C ALA A 227 16.56 -9.27 1.21
N VAL A 228 15.55 -10.10 0.94
CA VAL A 228 15.73 -11.45 0.38
C VAL A 228 15.65 -11.42 -1.14
N ASN A 229 16.63 -12.07 -1.78
CA ASN A 229 16.78 -12.23 -3.23
C ASN A 229 17.42 -13.62 -3.55
N GLU A 230 17.07 -14.62 -2.75
CA GLU A 230 17.73 -15.94 -2.66
C GLU A 230 17.24 -16.97 -3.69
N ALA A 231 16.21 -16.64 -4.49
CA ALA A 231 15.56 -17.55 -5.46
C ALA A 231 16.50 -18.21 -6.50
N PHE A 232 17.78 -17.82 -6.57
CA PHE A 232 18.78 -18.35 -7.49
C PHE A 232 19.94 -19.09 -6.79
N HIS A 233 19.84 -19.40 -5.49
CA HIS A 233 20.95 -20.00 -4.74
C HIS A 233 21.47 -21.31 -5.38
N GLY A 234 20.60 -22.25 -5.75
CA GLY A 234 21.01 -23.51 -6.38
C GLY A 234 21.82 -23.32 -7.68
N ALA A 235 21.45 -22.33 -8.52
CA ALA A 235 22.21 -21.99 -9.72
C ALA A 235 23.53 -21.27 -9.39
N ARG A 236 23.54 -20.41 -8.36
CA ARG A 236 24.75 -19.75 -7.84
C ARG A 236 25.77 -20.78 -7.32
N ASP A 237 25.29 -21.81 -6.63
CA ASP A 237 26.10 -22.87 -6.04
C ASP A 237 26.61 -23.85 -7.11
N ALA A 238 25.79 -24.21 -8.11
CA ALA A 238 26.24 -25.00 -9.27
C ALA A 238 27.30 -24.26 -10.11
N ILE A 239 27.16 -22.94 -10.31
CA ILE A 239 28.18 -22.11 -10.96
C ILE A 239 29.46 -22.07 -10.11
N ARG A 240 29.34 -21.92 -8.78
CA ARG A 240 30.49 -21.94 -7.86
C ARG A 240 31.24 -23.28 -7.93
N ALA A 241 30.53 -24.41 -7.87
CA ALA A 241 31.15 -25.73 -7.97
C ALA A 241 31.96 -25.92 -9.27
N ARG A 242 31.45 -25.40 -10.40
CA ARG A 242 32.18 -25.40 -11.69
C ARG A 242 33.39 -24.46 -11.70
N GLN A 243 33.28 -23.28 -11.08
CA GLN A 243 34.38 -22.33 -10.89
C GLN A 243 35.49 -22.94 -10.01
N ASP A 244 35.12 -23.67 -8.96
CA ASP A 244 36.06 -24.30 -8.03
C ASP A 244 36.74 -25.53 -8.65
N ALA A 245 36.03 -26.34 -9.44
CA ALA A 245 36.65 -27.41 -10.24
C ALA A 245 37.74 -26.87 -11.19
N ILE A 246 37.49 -25.74 -11.88
CA ILE A 246 38.48 -25.09 -12.74
C ILE A 246 39.66 -24.54 -11.93
N ASN A 247 39.41 -24.02 -10.71
CA ASN A 247 40.46 -23.59 -9.80
C ASN A 247 41.32 -24.77 -9.30
N ASP A 248 40.74 -25.94 -9.06
CA ASP A 248 41.45 -27.15 -8.64
C ASP A 248 42.24 -27.81 -9.77
N ASP A 249 41.71 -27.84 -10.99
CA ASP A 249 42.47 -28.27 -12.17
C ASP A 249 43.64 -27.32 -12.44
N PHE A 250 43.45 -26.01 -12.26
CA PHE A 250 44.55 -25.04 -12.30
C PHE A 250 45.63 -25.31 -11.23
N LYS A 251 45.27 -25.67 -9.98
CA LYS A 251 46.24 -26.06 -8.95
C LYS A 251 47.08 -27.26 -9.41
N LYS A 252 46.44 -28.31 -9.94
CA LYS A 252 47.10 -29.52 -10.48
C LYS A 252 48.03 -29.17 -11.64
N GLU A 253 47.53 -28.43 -12.64
CA GLU A 253 48.29 -28.05 -13.83
C GLU A 253 49.46 -27.12 -13.51
N LYS A 254 49.32 -26.22 -12.53
CA LYS A 254 50.40 -25.35 -12.05
C LYS A 254 51.48 -26.13 -11.31
N ALA A 255 51.09 -27.09 -10.46
CA ALA A 255 52.03 -27.98 -9.76
C ALA A 255 52.79 -28.91 -10.73
N ALA A 256 52.18 -29.28 -11.86
CA ALA A 256 52.80 -30.08 -12.91
C ALA A 256 53.52 -29.26 -14.00
N SER A 257 53.61 -27.93 -13.87
CA SER A 257 54.18 -27.06 -14.92
C SER A 257 55.68 -26.83 -14.80
N THR A 258 56.35 -26.74 -15.94
CA THR A 258 57.76 -26.31 -16.06
C THR A 258 57.92 -24.82 -16.39
N ASP A 259 56.82 -24.09 -16.63
CA ASP A 259 56.82 -22.68 -17.07
C ASP A 259 56.45 -21.66 -15.97
N GLY A 260 56.39 -22.11 -14.72
CA GLY A 260 55.91 -21.33 -13.57
C GLY A 260 54.37 -21.22 -13.48
N GLY A 261 53.64 -21.92 -14.34
CA GLY A 261 52.18 -21.98 -14.38
C GLY A 261 51.54 -20.99 -15.35
N LYS A 262 52.31 -20.37 -16.27
CA LYS A 262 51.78 -19.34 -17.18
C LYS A 262 50.76 -19.93 -18.17
N ALA A 263 51.07 -21.09 -18.75
CA ALA A 263 50.15 -21.81 -19.62
C ALA A 263 48.93 -22.35 -18.86
N ALA A 264 49.08 -22.71 -17.58
CA ALA A 264 47.97 -23.13 -16.71
C ALA A 264 47.04 -21.95 -16.38
N GLU A 265 47.58 -20.76 -16.09
CA GLU A 265 46.80 -19.54 -15.85
C GLU A 265 46.04 -19.10 -17.12
N LYS A 266 46.68 -19.20 -18.30
CA LYS A 266 46.01 -18.95 -19.59
C LYS A 266 44.83 -19.91 -19.81
N ARG A 267 45.03 -21.22 -19.64
CA ARG A 267 43.96 -22.22 -19.79
C ARG A 267 42.85 -22.07 -18.74
N LYS A 268 43.19 -21.66 -17.52
CA LYS A 268 42.20 -21.28 -16.49
C LYS A 268 41.35 -20.12 -17.00
N GLN A 269 41.96 -19.02 -17.43
CA GLN A 269 41.21 -17.86 -17.93
C GLN A 269 40.32 -18.23 -19.13
N GLU A 270 40.83 -18.99 -20.10
CA GLU A 270 40.06 -19.51 -21.23
C GLU A 270 38.84 -20.35 -20.79
N ARG A 271 38.98 -21.19 -19.74
CA ARG A 271 37.86 -21.95 -19.17
C ARG A 271 36.85 -21.06 -18.45
N LEU A 272 37.27 -19.97 -17.81
CA LEU A 272 36.36 -19.03 -17.13
C LEU A 272 35.61 -18.14 -18.12
N ASP A 273 36.27 -17.67 -19.18
CA ASP A 273 35.62 -16.90 -20.25
C ASP A 273 34.62 -17.77 -21.01
N ALA A 274 34.96 -19.05 -21.26
CA ALA A 274 34.05 -20.04 -21.84
C ALA A 274 32.84 -20.42 -20.94
N MET A 275 32.82 -20.01 -19.66
CA MET A 275 31.60 -20.13 -18.83
C MET A 275 30.56 -19.03 -19.12
N GLU A 276 30.92 -17.95 -19.82
CA GLU A 276 29.98 -16.90 -20.24
C GLU A 276 29.09 -16.37 -19.10
N TYR A 277 29.64 -16.33 -17.88
CA TYR A 277 28.89 -16.21 -16.61
C TYR A 277 27.81 -15.13 -16.61
N ARG A 278 28.12 -13.94 -17.13
CA ARG A 278 27.17 -12.80 -17.20
C ARG A 278 25.98 -13.10 -18.11
N LYS A 279 26.18 -13.81 -19.23
CA LYS A 279 25.11 -14.22 -20.16
C LYS A 279 24.26 -15.34 -19.56
N ILE A 280 24.89 -16.32 -18.91
CA ILE A 280 24.20 -17.42 -18.22
C ILE A 280 23.31 -16.89 -17.08
N VAL A 281 23.83 -16.03 -16.21
CA VAL A 281 23.03 -15.38 -15.16
C VAL A 281 21.94 -14.48 -15.76
N GLY A 282 22.20 -13.82 -16.89
CA GLY A 282 21.20 -13.06 -17.64
C GLY A 282 20.05 -13.92 -18.15
N ILE A 283 20.32 -15.12 -18.68
CA ILE A 283 19.31 -16.09 -19.13
C ILE A 283 18.51 -16.65 -17.95
N ILE A 284 19.17 -16.97 -16.83
CA ILE A 284 18.51 -17.53 -15.63
C ILE A 284 17.60 -16.50 -14.96
N LYS A 285 18.06 -15.24 -14.79
CA LYS A 285 17.30 -14.18 -14.11
C LYS A 285 16.32 -13.44 -15.02
N GLY A 286 16.60 -13.34 -16.32
CA GLY A 286 15.80 -12.60 -17.30
C GLY A 286 14.29 -12.90 -17.29
N PRO A 287 13.85 -14.17 -17.16
CA PRO A 287 12.43 -14.52 -17.07
C PRO A 287 11.65 -13.90 -15.92
N VAL A 288 12.34 -13.55 -14.83
CA VAL A 288 11.73 -13.37 -13.50
C VAL A 288 12.28 -12.18 -12.70
N GLY A 289 13.25 -11.43 -13.23
CA GLY A 289 13.89 -10.32 -12.50
C GLY A 289 12.93 -9.23 -12.01
N GLN A 290 11.86 -8.96 -12.79
CA GLN A 290 10.78 -8.02 -12.40
C GLN A 290 9.76 -8.61 -11.40
N LEU A 291 9.89 -9.89 -11.06
CA LEU A 291 9.03 -10.59 -10.11
C LEU A 291 9.73 -10.83 -8.75
N PHE A 292 11.07 -10.97 -8.71
CA PHE A 292 11.78 -11.48 -7.50
C PHE A 292 12.80 -10.60 -6.78
N SER A 293 13.01 -9.36 -7.21
CA SER A 293 14.10 -8.54 -6.66
C SER A 293 13.57 -7.27 -5.98
N PRO A 294 13.78 -7.08 -4.66
CA PRO A 294 13.67 -8.11 -3.60
C PRO A 294 12.21 -8.57 -3.39
N ILE A 295 12.02 -9.61 -2.56
CA ILE A 295 10.71 -10.27 -2.30
C ILE A 295 10.30 -10.38 -0.85
N GLY A 296 11.23 -10.23 0.06
CA GLY A 296 11.05 -10.64 1.45
C GLY A 296 12.15 -10.09 2.32
N LEU A 297 12.14 -10.53 3.57
CA LEU A 297 12.87 -9.91 4.64
C LEU A 297 13.27 -10.96 5.68
N GLU A 298 14.56 -11.10 5.95
CA GLU A 298 15.08 -12.11 6.88
C GLU A 298 15.73 -11.48 8.12
N ARG A 299 16.06 -12.32 9.10
CA ARG A 299 16.93 -11.99 10.23
C ARG A 299 18.31 -12.58 10.00
N LYS A 300 19.29 -11.72 9.75
CA LYS A 300 20.69 -12.09 9.91
C LYS A 300 21.06 -12.01 11.39
N ALA A 301 21.02 -13.13 12.11
CA ALA A 301 21.21 -13.18 13.57
C ALA A 301 22.64 -12.83 14.04
N ASP A 302 23.65 -12.99 13.17
CA ASP A 302 25.04 -12.57 13.40
C ASP A 302 25.33 -11.13 12.91
N ALA A 303 24.30 -10.36 12.52
CA ALA A 303 24.48 -8.97 12.09
C ALA A 303 24.71 -8.03 13.28
N VAL A 304 25.97 -7.68 13.51
CA VAL A 304 26.39 -6.72 14.55
C VAL A 304 26.51 -5.32 13.96
N LEU A 305 25.75 -4.36 14.51
CA LEU A 305 25.94 -2.93 14.20
C LEU A 305 27.18 -2.41 14.94
N LYS A 306 27.91 -1.50 14.29
CA LYS A 306 29.08 -0.83 14.83
C LYS A 306 29.02 0.67 14.62
N LEU A 307 29.72 1.44 15.46
CA LEU A 307 29.99 2.85 15.18
C LEU A 307 30.84 3.00 13.90
N PRO A 308 30.62 4.05 13.10
CA PRO A 308 31.28 4.23 11.80
C PRO A 308 32.76 4.61 11.97
N PHE A 309 33.52 4.63 10.87
CA PHE A 309 34.97 4.86 10.91
C PHE A 309 35.34 6.32 11.25
N ASP A 310 34.41 7.24 11.02
CA ASP A 310 34.42 8.68 11.26
C ASP A 310 33.62 9.08 12.52
N PHE A 311 33.43 8.16 13.45
CA PHE A 311 32.83 8.46 14.76
C PHE A 311 33.76 9.35 15.61
N HIS A 312 33.23 10.46 16.13
CA HIS A 312 34.02 11.53 16.76
C HIS A 312 33.44 12.07 18.09
N GLN A 313 32.42 11.46 18.69
CA GLN A 313 31.91 11.88 20.01
C GLN A 313 32.73 11.28 21.16
N ASP A 314 32.68 11.89 22.34
CA ASP A 314 33.49 11.50 23.51
C ASP A 314 33.09 10.16 24.16
N ASP A 315 31.94 9.58 23.81
CA ASP A 315 31.33 8.44 24.52
C ASP A 315 31.39 7.09 23.77
N GLY A 316 32.17 7.01 22.70
CA GLY A 316 32.42 5.78 21.94
C GLY A 316 33.66 5.88 21.06
N LYS A 317 33.98 4.82 20.31
CA LYS A 317 35.10 4.80 19.36
C LYS A 317 34.71 4.18 18.01
N PRO A 318 35.35 4.60 16.90
CA PRO A 318 35.17 3.97 15.60
C PRO A 318 35.26 2.44 15.64
N GLY A 319 34.22 1.76 15.18
CA GLY A 319 34.14 0.30 15.14
C GLY A 319 33.68 -0.42 16.42
N ASP A 320 33.35 0.32 17.50
CA ASP A 320 32.74 -0.25 18.72
C ASP A 320 31.40 -0.95 18.42
N VAL A 321 31.09 -1.99 19.20
CA VAL A 321 29.94 -2.88 18.98
C VAL A 321 28.70 -2.38 19.71
N MET A 322 27.67 -2.04 18.93
CA MET A 322 26.45 -1.42 19.44
C MET A 322 25.40 -2.49 19.76
N ARG A 323 25.09 -2.62 21.05
CA ARG A 323 24.11 -3.59 21.57
C ARG A 323 22.69 -3.01 21.52
N PRO A 324 21.64 -3.82 21.30
CA PRO A 324 20.26 -3.32 21.30
C PRO A 324 19.83 -2.79 22.68
N THR A 325 19.57 -1.49 22.76
CA THR A 325 19.15 -0.77 23.98
C THR A 325 18.14 0.32 23.59
N PRO A 326 17.03 0.54 24.32
CA PRO A 326 16.10 1.61 24.00
C PRO A 326 16.57 2.95 24.57
N ILE A 327 16.16 4.04 23.91
CA ILE A 327 16.51 5.42 24.29
C ILE A 327 15.69 5.98 25.47
N PHE A 328 14.60 5.33 25.88
CA PHE A 328 13.81 5.72 27.06
C PHE A 328 12.94 4.57 27.58
N GLY A 329 12.31 4.79 28.74
CA GLY A 329 11.37 3.85 29.35
C GLY A 329 12.06 2.64 29.98
N ILE A 330 11.32 1.55 30.15
CA ILE A 330 11.84 0.29 30.70
C ILE A 330 12.58 -0.46 29.59
N ALA A 331 13.84 -0.84 29.84
CA ALA A 331 14.60 -1.67 28.92
C ALA A 331 14.02 -3.10 28.84
N PRO A 332 13.72 -3.64 27.64
CA PRO A 332 13.21 -4.99 27.52
C PRO A 332 14.34 -6.00 27.72
N GLU A 333 14.04 -7.12 28.38
CA GLU A 333 14.94 -8.26 28.44
C GLU A 333 15.10 -8.87 27.04
N LEU A 334 16.33 -8.96 26.53
CA LEU A 334 16.68 -9.62 25.27
C LEU A 334 17.44 -10.91 25.58
N LYS A 335 16.82 -12.06 25.30
CA LYS A 335 17.42 -13.37 25.61
C LYS A 335 18.36 -13.86 24.51
N ALA A 336 19.33 -14.70 24.90
CA ALA A 336 20.27 -15.29 23.96
C ALA A 336 19.53 -16.14 22.92
N GLY A 337 19.68 -15.80 21.63
CA GLY A 337 18.97 -16.44 20.52
C GLY A 337 17.57 -15.89 20.23
N GLU A 338 17.12 -14.85 20.93
CA GLU A 338 15.84 -14.19 20.67
C GLU A 338 15.94 -13.20 19.49
N ASP A 339 14.84 -13.04 18.73
CA ASP A 339 14.76 -12.11 17.61
C ASP A 339 14.65 -10.66 18.11
N SER A 340 15.75 -9.90 18.01
CA SER A 340 15.83 -8.52 18.52
C SER A 340 14.78 -7.58 17.92
N ALA A 341 14.31 -7.83 16.69
CA ALA A 341 13.25 -7.03 16.09
C ALA A 341 11.88 -7.31 16.71
N GLU A 342 11.61 -8.55 17.13
CA GLU A 342 10.42 -8.89 17.93
C GLU A 342 10.51 -8.29 19.33
N VAL A 343 11.67 -8.34 20.01
CA VAL A 343 11.85 -7.67 21.31
C VAL A 343 11.59 -6.17 21.21
N PHE A 344 12.11 -5.52 20.17
CA PHE A 344 11.84 -4.11 19.87
C PHE A 344 10.38 -3.84 19.54
N ALA A 345 9.74 -4.68 18.71
CA ALA A 345 8.33 -4.55 18.36
C ALA A 345 7.44 -4.61 19.62
N ARG A 346 7.73 -5.51 20.57
CA ARG A 346 7.04 -5.60 21.87
C ARG A 346 7.30 -4.37 22.74
N TRP A 347 8.52 -3.84 22.78
CA TRP A 347 8.87 -2.64 23.55
C TRP A 347 8.23 -1.35 22.99
N VAL A 348 8.19 -1.17 21.67
CA VAL A 348 7.47 -0.06 21.04
C VAL A 348 5.99 -0.15 21.35
N THR A 349 5.40 -1.34 21.27
CA THR A 349 3.93 -1.54 21.36
C THR A 349 3.44 -1.91 22.75
N SER A 350 4.26 -1.72 23.79
CA SER A 350 3.90 -1.94 25.19
C SER A 350 3.03 -0.79 25.72
N PRO A 351 2.00 -1.04 26.54
CA PRO A 351 1.22 0.02 27.18
C PRO A 351 1.98 0.80 28.26
N GLU A 352 3.13 0.27 28.72
CA GLU A 352 4.10 0.95 29.58
C GLU A 352 5.06 1.88 28.78
N ASN A 353 5.02 1.85 27.44
CA ASN A 353 5.83 2.75 26.60
C ASN A 353 5.31 4.20 26.73
N PRO A 354 6.13 5.16 27.21
CA PRO A 354 5.67 6.51 27.53
C PRO A 354 5.34 7.37 26.30
N ARG A 355 5.64 6.90 25.09
CA ARG A 355 5.39 7.65 23.84
C ARG A 355 4.33 7.00 22.95
N PHE A 356 4.38 5.68 22.76
CA PHE A 356 3.57 4.97 21.74
C PHE A 356 2.08 5.34 21.75
N THR A 357 1.40 5.14 22.87
CA THR A 357 -0.04 5.42 23.02
C THR A 357 -0.34 6.91 22.90
N ARG A 358 0.54 7.78 23.42
CA ARG A 358 0.39 9.23 23.35
C ARG A 358 0.46 9.72 21.91
N VAL A 359 1.43 9.27 21.12
CA VAL A 359 1.65 9.66 19.72
C VAL A 359 0.43 9.36 18.86
N ILE A 360 -0.15 8.15 18.98
CA ILE A 360 -1.31 7.76 18.17
C ILE A 360 -2.59 8.48 18.58
N VAL A 361 -2.85 8.65 19.88
CA VAL A 361 -3.96 9.46 20.38
C VAL A 361 -3.86 10.89 19.87
N ASN A 362 -2.67 11.48 19.95
CA ASN A 362 -2.37 12.83 19.48
C ASN A 362 -2.56 12.99 17.96
N ARG A 363 -2.12 11.99 17.17
CA ARG A 363 -2.28 11.96 15.70
C ARG A 363 -3.75 11.80 15.29
N LEU A 364 -4.50 10.90 15.92
CA LEU A 364 -5.93 10.68 15.63
C LEU A 364 -6.80 11.86 16.07
N TRP A 365 -6.44 12.53 17.16
CA TRP A 365 -7.06 13.80 17.56
C TRP A 365 -6.83 14.88 16.51
N ARG A 366 -5.57 15.11 16.10
CA ARG A 366 -5.21 16.06 15.02
C ARG A 366 -5.96 15.75 13.71
N LYS A 367 -6.16 14.48 13.37
CA LYS A 367 -6.91 14.07 12.18
C LYS A 367 -8.35 14.60 12.15
N LEU A 368 -9.00 14.74 13.31
CA LEU A 368 -10.38 15.24 13.44
C LEU A 368 -10.47 16.73 13.83
N PHE A 369 -9.62 17.21 14.73
CA PHE A 369 -9.62 18.61 15.19
C PHE A 369 -8.73 19.56 14.38
N GLY A 370 -7.85 19.05 13.51
CA GLY A 370 -6.86 19.81 12.73
C GLY A 370 -5.58 20.17 13.48
N VAL A 371 -5.67 20.37 14.79
CA VAL A 371 -4.55 20.64 15.70
C VAL A 371 -4.36 19.45 16.65
N ALA A 372 -3.12 19.05 16.93
CA ALA A 372 -2.83 17.98 17.88
C ALA A 372 -2.97 18.47 19.34
N LEU A 373 -3.23 17.57 20.31
CA LEU A 373 -3.25 17.92 21.74
C LEU A 373 -1.88 18.43 22.22
N THR A 374 -0.80 17.83 21.73
CA THR A 374 0.59 18.26 21.91
C THR A 374 1.22 18.54 20.54
N GLU A 375 1.74 19.74 20.33
CA GLU A 375 2.45 20.13 19.11
C GLU A 375 3.92 20.46 19.43
N PRO A 376 4.90 20.16 18.56
CA PRO A 376 4.77 19.43 17.29
C PRO A 376 4.46 17.93 17.48
N LEU A 377 3.53 17.41 16.67
CA LEU A 377 3.10 16.00 16.72
C LEU A 377 4.25 14.98 16.64
N ASP A 378 5.27 15.28 15.85
CA ASP A 378 6.37 14.38 15.46
C ASP A 378 7.75 14.84 15.98
N ASP A 379 7.77 15.72 17.00
CA ASP A 379 8.94 16.10 17.79
C ASP A 379 8.50 16.33 19.26
N LEU A 380 7.91 15.29 19.85
CA LEU A 380 7.48 15.23 21.24
C LEU A 380 8.69 15.06 22.16
N ARG A 381 9.36 16.17 22.48
CA ARG A 381 10.51 16.19 23.41
C ARG A 381 10.13 15.81 24.84
N ASP A 382 11.12 15.63 25.71
CA ASP A 382 10.88 15.47 27.15
C ASP A 382 10.33 16.79 27.74
N GLY A 383 9.42 16.68 28.70
CA GLY A 383 8.69 17.85 29.26
C GLY A 383 7.62 18.47 28.36
N ALA A 384 7.45 18.02 27.11
CA ALA A 384 6.40 18.50 26.22
C ALA A 384 5.00 18.20 26.79
N ASN A 385 4.20 19.24 27.04
CA ASN A 385 2.86 19.16 27.63
C ASN A 385 1.77 19.36 26.57
N ALA A 386 0.63 18.67 26.72
CA ALA A 386 -0.56 18.95 25.92
C ALA A 386 -1.19 20.29 26.32
N MET A 387 -1.87 20.93 25.36
CA MET A 387 -2.68 22.13 25.58
C MET A 387 -3.91 21.88 26.47
N VAL A 388 -4.36 20.62 26.57
CA VAL A 388 -5.35 20.17 27.55
C VAL A 388 -4.90 18.84 28.17
N PRO A 389 -4.03 18.84 29.21
CA PRO A 389 -3.39 17.63 29.74
C PRO A 389 -4.38 16.55 30.21
N ALA A 390 -5.48 16.94 30.85
CA ALA A 390 -6.48 16.00 31.35
C ALA A 390 -7.17 15.21 30.22
N VAL A 391 -7.39 15.83 29.06
CA VAL A 391 -7.97 15.19 27.87
C VAL A 391 -6.98 14.20 27.27
N GLU A 392 -5.72 14.58 27.10
CA GLU A 392 -4.67 13.68 26.61
C GLU A 392 -4.50 12.45 27.53
N GLN A 393 -4.47 12.67 28.85
CA GLN A 393 -4.38 11.59 29.85
C GLN A 393 -5.60 10.65 29.78
N ARG A 394 -6.83 11.19 29.74
CA ARG A 394 -8.05 10.37 29.68
C ARG A 394 -8.13 9.56 28.39
N LEU A 395 -7.79 10.16 27.25
CA LEU A 395 -7.78 9.52 25.94
C LEU A 395 -6.69 8.44 25.83
N THR A 396 -5.49 8.71 26.34
CA THR A 396 -4.38 7.73 26.40
C THR A 396 -4.80 6.51 27.23
N LYS A 397 -5.38 6.72 28.41
CA LYS A 397 -5.94 5.65 29.25
C LYS A 397 -7.07 4.90 28.54
N LEU A 398 -8.00 5.62 27.91
CA LEU A 398 -9.12 5.04 27.18
C LEU A 398 -8.67 4.14 26.02
N PHE A 399 -7.62 4.53 25.28
CA PHE A 399 -7.14 3.76 24.14
C PHE A 399 -6.50 2.43 24.57
N VAL A 400 -5.82 2.38 25.73
CA VAL A 400 -5.37 1.12 26.35
C VAL A 400 -6.54 0.30 26.89
N GLU A 401 -7.52 0.93 27.55
CA GLU A 401 -8.75 0.26 28.02
C GLU A 401 -9.55 -0.38 26.88
N GLN A 402 -9.58 0.27 25.72
CA GLN A 402 -10.19 -0.21 24.46
C GLN A 402 -9.29 -1.18 23.67
N ARG A 403 -8.14 -1.59 24.20
CA ARG A 403 -7.17 -2.48 23.53
C ARG A 403 -6.76 -1.98 22.13
N TYR A 404 -6.43 -0.70 22.03
CA TYR A 404 -5.92 -0.07 20.81
C TYR A 404 -6.88 -0.12 19.59
N ASP A 405 -8.20 -0.21 19.84
CA ASP A 405 -9.25 -0.18 18.82
C ASP A 405 -9.40 1.22 18.19
N LEU A 406 -8.93 1.36 16.94
CA LEU A 406 -8.95 2.60 16.17
C LEU A 406 -10.36 3.14 15.92
N LYS A 407 -11.33 2.25 15.65
CA LYS A 407 -12.72 2.66 15.35
C LYS A 407 -13.44 3.08 16.63
N ALA A 408 -13.24 2.39 17.75
CA ALA A 408 -13.79 2.77 19.04
C ALA A 408 -13.26 4.14 19.51
N PHE A 409 -11.97 4.42 19.31
CA PHE A 409 -11.39 5.74 19.59
C PHE A 409 -12.02 6.85 18.74
N LEU A 410 -12.07 6.66 17.42
CA LEU A 410 -12.66 7.63 16.49
C LEU A 410 -14.15 7.87 16.78
N ALA A 411 -14.89 6.81 17.13
CA ALA A 411 -16.29 6.91 17.54
C ALA A 411 -16.45 7.77 18.80
N VAL A 412 -15.58 7.65 19.79
CA VAL A 412 -15.61 8.49 21.00
C VAL A 412 -15.35 9.94 20.66
N VAL A 413 -14.26 10.25 19.93
CA VAL A 413 -13.92 11.64 19.59
C VAL A 413 -15.02 12.29 18.76
N ALA A 414 -15.58 11.58 17.76
CA ALA A 414 -16.65 12.09 16.91
C ALA A 414 -18.01 12.28 17.62
N ASN A 415 -18.23 11.64 18.78
CA ASN A 415 -19.42 11.84 19.61
C ASN A 415 -19.27 12.96 20.66
N THR A 416 -18.10 13.60 20.79
CA THR A 416 -17.94 14.77 21.67
C THR A 416 -18.76 15.95 21.18
N ARG A 417 -19.34 16.74 22.09
CA ARG A 417 -19.97 18.02 21.72
C ARG A 417 -18.94 18.98 21.15
N ALA A 418 -17.70 18.97 21.65
CA ALA A 418 -16.62 19.76 21.08
C ALA A 418 -16.37 19.46 19.58
N TYR A 419 -16.29 18.18 19.17
CA TYR A 419 -16.20 17.82 17.75
C TYR A 419 -17.47 18.15 16.96
N GLN A 420 -18.63 18.34 17.62
CA GLN A 420 -19.90 18.73 17.00
C GLN A 420 -20.24 20.22 17.17
N SER A 421 -19.29 21.04 17.60
CA SER A 421 -19.38 22.51 17.59
C SER A 421 -18.79 23.10 16.30
N ALA A 422 -19.19 24.34 15.99
CA ALA A 422 -18.73 25.07 14.81
C ALA A 422 -17.20 25.20 14.80
N VAL A 423 -16.60 25.21 13.61
CA VAL A 423 -15.15 25.37 13.48
C VAL A 423 -14.68 26.73 13.98
N THR A 424 -13.49 26.75 14.58
CA THR A 424 -12.75 27.99 14.85
C THR A 424 -12.20 28.53 13.52
N PRO A 425 -12.55 29.76 13.10
CA PRO A 425 -12.30 30.25 11.74
C PRO A 425 -10.93 30.95 11.54
N GLY A 426 -10.03 30.88 12.51
CA GLY A 426 -8.67 31.42 12.41
C GLY A 426 -7.65 30.40 11.89
N GLU A 427 -6.42 30.86 11.65
CA GLU A 427 -5.25 30.00 11.56
C GLU A 427 -4.73 29.71 12.99
N PHE A 428 -4.01 28.60 13.20
CA PHE A 428 -3.42 28.25 14.50
C PHE A 428 -1.89 28.36 14.43
N ASN A 429 -1.32 29.24 15.25
CA ASN A 429 0.13 29.47 15.27
C ASN A 429 0.81 28.59 16.33
N ARG A 430 1.53 27.55 15.88
CA ARG A 430 2.22 26.60 16.76
C ARG A 430 3.22 27.33 17.67
N GLY A 431 2.94 27.29 18.98
CA GLY A 431 3.83 27.80 20.03
C GLY A 431 3.58 29.25 20.45
N GLU A 432 2.69 29.97 19.75
CA GLU A 432 2.28 31.33 20.13
C GLU A 432 1.06 31.31 21.07
N GLU A 433 0.15 30.35 20.88
CA GLU A 433 -1.13 30.29 21.59
C GLU A 433 -1.51 28.86 22.06
N THR A 434 -2.42 28.78 23.03
CA THR A 434 -3.03 27.51 23.46
C THR A 434 -4.32 27.27 22.68
N TYR A 435 -4.37 26.22 21.87
CA TYR A 435 -5.61 25.85 21.20
C TYR A 435 -6.58 25.19 22.20
N HIS A 436 -7.66 25.89 22.56
CA HIS A 436 -8.59 25.46 23.62
C HIS A 436 -9.61 24.39 23.19
N PHE A 437 -9.60 23.93 21.93
CA PHE A 437 -10.52 22.91 21.38
C PHE A 437 -12.02 23.21 21.59
N THR A 438 -12.42 24.49 21.57
CA THR A 438 -13.82 24.94 21.60
C THR A 438 -14.65 24.43 20.41
N GLY A 439 -13.96 24.05 19.33
CA GLY A 439 -14.41 23.29 18.18
C GLY A 439 -13.19 22.84 17.34
N PRO A 440 -13.39 22.08 16.24
CA PRO A 440 -12.32 21.78 15.29
C PRO A 440 -11.78 23.04 14.61
N LEU A 441 -10.56 22.99 14.08
CA LEU A 441 -10.05 24.03 13.19
C LEU A 441 -10.76 23.95 11.83
N LEU A 442 -11.02 25.10 11.21
CA LEU A 442 -11.49 25.18 9.82
C LEU A 442 -10.40 24.61 8.89
N ARG A 443 -10.68 23.45 8.27
CA ARG A 443 -9.70 22.73 7.42
C ARG A 443 -10.07 22.79 5.96
N ARG A 444 -9.08 22.92 5.08
CA ARG A 444 -9.24 22.62 3.65
C ARG A 444 -9.15 21.12 3.41
N MET A 445 -9.97 20.60 2.49
CA MET A 445 -9.94 19.19 2.10
C MET A 445 -8.62 18.81 1.42
N SER A 446 -8.12 17.58 1.65
CA SER A 446 -6.94 17.05 0.95
C SER A 446 -7.21 16.77 -0.53
N ALA A 447 -6.15 16.55 -1.31
CA ALA A 447 -6.23 16.12 -2.70
C ALA A 447 -7.16 14.90 -2.88
N GLU A 448 -6.99 13.90 -2.03
CA GLU A 448 -7.78 12.67 -1.99
C GLU A 448 -9.24 12.97 -1.64
N GLN A 449 -9.51 13.82 -0.64
CA GLN A 449 -10.88 14.17 -0.26
C GLN A 449 -11.63 14.93 -1.36
N ILE A 450 -10.96 15.80 -2.09
CA ILE A 450 -11.56 16.54 -3.22
C ILE A 450 -11.83 15.57 -4.38
N TRP A 451 -10.86 14.71 -4.73
CA TRP A 451 -11.03 13.68 -5.76
C TRP A 451 -12.14 12.68 -5.41
N ASP A 452 -12.15 12.13 -4.20
CA ASP A 452 -13.13 11.15 -3.74
C ASP A 452 -14.54 11.77 -3.64
N SER A 453 -14.64 13.08 -3.42
CA SER A 453 -15.90 13.83 -3.52
C SER A 453 -16.37 14.02 -4.97
N MET A 454 -15.46 14.10 -5.94
CA MET A 454 -15.82 14.06 -7.37
C MET A 454 -16.23 12.64 -7.79
N VAL A 455 -15.57 11.60 -7.27
CA VAL A 455 -16.01 10.20 -7.43
C VAL A 455 -17.44 10.01 -6.90
N ALA A 456 -17.78 10.61 -5.75
CA ALA A 456 -19.16 10.59 -5.21
C ALA A 456 -20.22 11.28 -6.09
N LEU A 457 -19.78 12.14 -7.02
CA LEU A 457 -20.64 12.88 -7.95
C LEU A 457 -20.65 12.29 -9.37
N ALA A 458 -19.67 11.44 -9.70
CA ALA A 458 -19.50 10.78 -11.00
C ALA A 458 -19.88 9.27 -10.98
N ASN A 459 -19.73 8.60 -9.85
CA ASN A 459 -19.95 7.16 -9.71
C ASN A 459 -21.14 6.89 -8.76
N HIS A 460 -22.09 6.06 -9.19
CA HIS A 460 -23.28 5.70 -8.41
C HIS A 460 -22.96 4.77 -7.22
N GLU A 461 -21.81 4.10 -7.25
CA GLU A 461 -21.33 3.20 -6.20
C GLU A 461 -19.91 3.61 -5.75
N PRO A 462 -19.73 4.82 -5.19
CA PRO A 462 -18.41 5.44 -5.03
C PRO A 462 -17.52 4.73 -4.01
N ASP A 463 -18.11 3.96 -3.09
CA ASP A 463 -17.39 3.16 -2.08
C ASP A 463 -17.22 1.69 -2.49
N ALA A 464 -17.55 1.33 -3.75
CA ALA A 464 -17.33 -0.03 -4.25
C ALA A 464 -15.84 -0.35 -4.39
N ARG A 465 -15.46 -1.57 -4.03
CA ARG A 465 -14.10 -2.09 -4.19
C ARG A 465 -13.78 -2.36 -5.66
N ASP A 466 -12.59 -1.97 -6.10
CA ASP A 466 -12.06 -2.36 -7.41
C ASP A 466 -11.58 -3.83 -7.35
N LEU A 467 -12.55 -4.76 -7.37
CA LEU A 467 -12.32 -6.20 -7.31
C LEU A 467 -11.44 -6.69 -8.49
N GLN A 468 -11.41 -5.97 -9.62
CA GLN A 468 -10.53 -6.26 -10.74
C GLN A 468 -9.07 -5.85 -10.46
N ARG A 469 -8.82 -4.76 -9.74
CA ARG A 469 -7.50 -4.38 -9.24
C ARG A 469 -7.04 -5.31 -8.12
N GLU A 470 -7.91 -5.63 -7.17
CA GLU A 470 -7.63 -6.62 -6.12
C GLU A 470 -7.23 -7.97 -6.72
N ALA A 471 -8.01 -8.51 -7.67
CA ALA A 471 -7.68 -9.76 -8.34
C ALA A 471 -6.36 -9.71 -9.15
N ARG A 472 -6.00 -8.54 -9.71
CA ARG A 472 -4.71 -8.35 -10.42
C ARG A 472 -3.53 -8.26 -9.47
N ASP A 473 -3.68 -7.63 -8.30
CA ASP A 473 -2.65 -7.58 -7.27
C ASP A 473 -2.48 -8.95 -6.59
N ASP A 474 -3.57 -9.66 -6.29
CA ASP A 474 -3.54 -11.04 -5.78
C ASP A 474 -2.93 -12.02 -6.81
N ARG A 475 -3.26 -11.88 -8.10
CA ARG A 475 -2.60 -12.66 -9.17
C ARG A 475 -1.11 -12.33 -9.25
N ARG A 476 -0.69 -11.07 -9.03
CA ARG A 476 0.74 -10.70 -8.99
C ARG A 476 1.45 -11.38 -7.81
N ILE A 477 0.83 -11.38 -6.63
CA ILE A 477 1.34 -12.03 -5.42
C ILE A 477 1.45 -13.55 -5.63
N ALA A 478 0.41 -14.19 -6.16
CA ALA A 478 0.38 -15.64 -6.43
C ALA A 478 1.37 -16.09 -7.51
N VAL A 479 1.47 -15.35 -8.63
CA VAL A 479 2.47 -15.61 -9.70
C VAL A 479 3.89 -15.40 -9.16
N SER A 480 4.08 -14.45 -8.25
CA SER A 480 5.37 -14.23 -7.60
C SER A 480 5.73 -15.42 -6.70
N HIS A 481 4.84 -15.83 -5.79
CA HIS A 481 5.07 -17.02 -4.97
C HIS A 481 5.39 -18.24 -5.86
N MET A 482 4.54 -18.53 -6.85
CA MET A 482 4.69 -19.65 -7.79
C MET A 482 6.08 -19.69 -8.44
N ALA A 483 6.56 -18.58 -8.98
CA ALA A 483 7.79 -18.57 -9.75
C ALA A 483 9.06 -18.39 -8.92
N CYS A 484 8.97 -17.90 -7.67
CA CYS A 484 10.06 -18.06 -6.70
C CYS A 484 10.21 -19.54 -6.32
N ASP A 485 9.10 -20.18 -5.93
CA ASP A 485 9.07 -21.60 -5.56
C ASP A 485 9.49 -22.51 -6.73
N ALA A 486 9.16 -22.13 -7.97
CA ALA A 486 9.57 -22.83 -9.19
C ALA A 486 11.09 -22.94 -9.31
N TYR A 487 11.84 -21.87 -8.98
CA TYR A 487 13.30 -21.88 -9.04
C TYR A 487 13.91 -22.55 -7.79
N LEU A 488 13.40 -22.25 -6.59
CA LEU A 488 13.87 -22.87 -5.33
C LEU A 488 13.71 -24.40 -5.33
N ASN A 489 12.70 -24.92 -6.03
CA ASN A 489 12.47 -26.36 -6.14
C ASN A 489 13.17 -27.02 -7.35
N PHE A 490 13.84 -26.27 -8.24
CA PHE A 490 14.48 -26.85 -9.42
C PHE A 490 15.94 -27.22 -9.18
N ASP A 491 16.48 -28.17 -9.94
CA ASP A 491 17.87 -28.56 -9.83
C ASP A 491 18.81 -27.46 -10.38
N GLY A 492 19.75 -27.01 -9.54
CA GLY A 492 20.63 -25.89 -9.86
C GLY A 492 21.60 -26.17 -11.02
N THR A 493 22.09 -27.41 -11.13
CA THR A 493 23.00 -27.83 -12.20
C THR A 493 22.26 -27.87 -13.54
N LYS A 494 21.09 -28.51 -13.56
CA LYS A 494 20.23 -28.59 -14.74
C LYS A 494 19.73 -27.21 -15.21
N LEU A 495 19.44 -26.29 -14.28
CA LEU A 495 19.08 -24.91 -14.62
C LEU A 495 20.21 -24.17 -15.35
N VAL A 496 21.45 -24.42 -14.93
CA VAL A 496 22.66 -23.88 -15.56
C VAL A 496 22.90 -24.54 -16.92
N GLU A 497 22.75 -25.86 -17.05
CA GLU A 497 22.84 -26.58 -18.34
C GLU A 497 21.80 -26.08 -19.36
N MET A 498 20.54 -25.93 -18.94
CA MET A 498 19.46 -25.35 -19.76
C MET A 498 19.80 -23.92 -20.21
N ALA A 499 20.46 -23.12 -19.38
CA ALA A 499 20.91 -21.78 -19.74
C ALA A 499 22.07 -21.79 -20.75
N TYR A 500 23.01 -22.74 -20.66
CA TYR A 500 24.05 -22.93 -21.69
C TYR A 500 23.46 -23.37 -23.03
N ALA A 501 22.53 -24.34 -23.02
CA ALA A 501 21.83 -24.78 -24.22
C ALA A 501 21.07 -23.63 -24.88
N ARG A 502 20.38 -22.79 -24.08
CA ARG A 502 19.70 -21.60 -24.57
C ARG A 502 20.67 -20.56 -25.14
N LEU A 503 21.83 -20.34 -24.52
CA LEU A 503 22.82 -19.39 -25.02
C LEU A 503 23.29 -19.75 -26.44
N GLN A 504 23.50 -21.05 -26.73
CA GLN A 504 23.88 -21.50 -28.06
C GLN A 504 22.75 -21.32 -29.09
N ALA A 505 21.50 -21.63 -28.72
CA ALA A 505 20.34 -21.40 -29.60
C ALA A 505 20.11 -19.91 -29.90
N GLU A 506 20.32 -19.03 -28.91
CA GLU A 506 20.21 -17.58 -29.09
C GLU A 506 21.31 -17.03 -30.03
N LEU A 507 22.53 -17.60 -30.00
CA LEU A 507 23.62 -17.24 -30.91
C LEU A 507 23.36 -17.67 -32.38
N ASP A 508 22.60 -18.74 -32.62
CA ASP A 508 22.13 -19.08 -33.98
C ASP A 508 21.05 -18.10 -34.46
N LEU A 509 20.03 -17.87 -33.62
CA LEU A 509 18.96 -16.91 -33.90
C LEU A 509 19.49 -15.50 -34.17
N GLN A 510 20.54 -15.06 -33.47
CA GLN A 510 21.20 -13.77 -33.70
C GLN A 510 21.89 -13.70 -35.08
N LYS A 511 22.52 -14.77 -35.56
CA LYS A 511 23.11 -14.80 -36.91
C LYS A 511 22.04 -14.70 -38.00
N ARG A 512 20.94 -15.45 -37.83
CA ARG A 512 19.78 -15.46 -38.74
C ARG A 512 19.08 -14.09 -38.77
N ASP A 513 18.91 -13.48 -37.60
CA ASP A 513 18.36 -12.14 -37.42
C ASP A 513 19.23 -11.04 -38.07
N ALA A 514 20.55 -11.10 -37.88
CA ALA A 514 21.50 -10.18 -38.50
C ALA A 514 21.44 -10.24 -40.04
N ALA A 515 21.41 -11.44 -40.63
CA ALA A 515 21.31 -11.62 -42.08
C ALA A 515 19.99 -11.07 -42.65
N VAL A 516 18.86 -11.24 -41.94
CA VAL A 516 17.57 -10.63 -42.32
C VAL A 516 17.65 -9.10 -42.26
N LYS A 517 18.27 -8.54 -41.22
CA LYS A 517 18.41 -7.08 -41.04
C LYS A 517 19.33 -6.43 -42.07
N GLU A 518 20.43 -7.08 -42.45
CA GLU A 518 21.31 -6.65 -43.53
C GLU A 518 20.56 -6.63 -44.87
N ALA A 519 19.87 -7.73 -45.22
CA ALA A 519 19.03 -7.78 -46.42
C ALA A 519 17.92 -6.71 -46.42
N LEU A 520 17.38 -6.35 -45.24
CA LEU A 520 16.33 -5.35 -45.08
C LEU A 520 16.87 -3.92 -45.26
N ILE A 521 18.13 -3.66 -44.91
CA ILE A 521 18.85 -2.42 -45.25
C ILE A 521 19.08 -2.33 -46.77
N VAL A 522 19.49 -3.43 -47.42
CA VAL A 522 19.68 -3.48 -48.88
C VAL A 522 18.35 -3.24 -49.61
N ALA A 523 17.27 -3.93 -49.23
CA ALA A 523 15.93 -3.74 -49.81
C ALA A 523 15.43 -2.30 -49.68
N LYS A 524 15.64 -1.66 -48.51
CA LYS A 524 15.29 -0.24 -48.30
C LYS A 524 16.10 0.70 -49.20
N ARG A 525 17.39 0.46 -49.40
CA ARG A 525 18.24 1.26 -50.32
C ARG A 525 17.85 1.07 -51.79
N ALA A 526 17.40 -0.12 -52.17
CA ALA A 526 16.89 -0.43 -53.50
C ALA A 526 15.44 0.04 -53.75
N GLY A 527 14.73 0.52 -52.73
CA GLY A 527 13.32 0.93 -52.82
C GLY A 527 12.31 -0.22 -52.87
N ASP A 528 12.74 -1.49 -52.77
CA ASP A 528 11.88 -2.66 -52.94
C ASP A 528 10.92 -2.86 -51.76
N LYS A 529 9.67 -2.44 -51.96
CA LYS A 529 8.61 -2.53 -50.95
C LYS A 529 8.05 -3.94 -50.77
N GLN A 530 8.14 -4.82 -51.77
CA GLN A 530 7.74 -6.22 -51.58
C GLN A 530 8.77 -6.97 -50.75
N LYS A 531 10.07 -6.77 -51.04
CA LYS A 531 11.15 -7.38 -50.27
C LYS A 531 11.24 -6.82 -48.85
N GLU A 532 10.99 -5.53 -48.65
CA GLU A 532 10.86 -4.98 -47.28
C GLU A 532 9.75 -5.68 -46.50
N LEU A 533 8.58 -5.95 -47.11
CA LEU A 533 7.47 -6.64 -46.44
C LEU A 533 7.77 -8.13 -46.18
N GLU A 534 8.40 -8.83 -47.13
CA GLU A 534 8.84 -10.23 -46.95
C GLU A 534 9.85 -10.35 -45.79
N LEU A 535 10.86 -9.47 -45.75
CA LEU A 535 11.91 -9.51 -44.74
C LEU A 535 11.38 -9.13 -43.35
N ARG A 536 10.44 -8.17 -43.24
CA ARG A 536 9.74 -7.88 -41.98
C ARG A 536 8.90 -9.06 -41.47
N ARG A 537 8.30 -9.86 -42.38
CA ARG A 537 7.62 -11.11 -41.98
C ARG A 537 8.61 -12.17 -41.46
N LYS A 538 9.81 -12.26 -42.04
CA LYS A 538 10.89 -13.14 -41.56
C LYS A 538 11.47 -12.69 -40.22
N GLU A 539 11.69 -11.39 -40.03
CA GLU A 539 12.09 -10.77 -38.75
C GLU A 539 11.07 -11.11 -37.65
N GLY A 540 9.77 -10.88 -37.89
CA GLY A 540 8.71 -11.23 -36.94
C GLY A 540 8.56 -12.75 -36.69
N ALA A 541 8.89 -13.59 -37.66
CA ALA A 541 8.93 -15.05 -37.47
C ALA A 541 10.11 -15.49 -36.59
N LEU A 542 11.31 -14.89 -36.75
CA LEU A 542 12.47 -15.14 -35.90
C LEU A 542 12.24 -14.63 -34.47
N ASP A 543 11.60 -13.46 -34.29
CA ASP A 543 11.18 -12.96 -32.98
C ASP A 543 10.20 -13.92 -32.28
N ARG A 544 9.24 -14.47 -33.05
CA ARG A 544 8.30 -15.49 -32.56
C ARG A 544 9.01 -16.79 -32.18
N GLU A 545 9.87 -17.32 -33.05
CA GLU A 545 10.67 -18.54 -32.79
C GLU A 545 11.53 -18.38 -31.55
N ARG A 546 12.22 -17.24 -31.41
CA ARG A 546 13.01 -16.88 -30.21
C ARG A 546 12.14 -16.94 -28.95
N GLY A 547 10.91 -16.45 -29.03
CA GLY A 547 9.96 -16.45 -27.91
C GLY A 547 9.39 -17.82 -27.56
N GLU A 548 8.85 -18.54 -28.54
CA GLU A 548 8.20 -19.85 -28.34
C GLU A 548 9.19 -20.90 -27.81
N THR A 549 10.41 -20.95 -28.36
CA THR A 549 11.49 -21.80 -27.84
C THR A 549 11.90 -21.43 -26.42
N PHE A 550 11.89 -20.15 -26.05
CA PHE A 550 12.27 -19.74 -24.70
C PHE A 550 11.23 -20.17 -23.65
N VAL A 551 9.94 -20.07 -23.99
CA VAL A 551 8.87 -20.58 -23.13
C VAL A 551 8.92 -22.11 -23.05
N LYS A 552 8.99 -22.80 -24.18
CA LYS A 552 8.96 -24.26 -24.29
C LYS A 552 10.17 -24.95 -23.64
N ASP A 553 11.37 -24.46 -23.92
CA ASP A 553 12.62 -25.16 -23.62
C ASP A 553 13.30 -24.67 -22.34
N PHE A 554 12.92 -23.50 -21.81
CA PHE A 554 13.46 -22.96 -20.55
C PHE A 554 12.41 -22.80 -19.44
N ILE A 555 11.28 -22.13 -19.68
CA ILE A 555 10.29 -21.82 -18.63
C ILE A 555 9.40 -23.03 -18.28
N MET A 556 8.86 -23.72 -19.28
CA MET A 556 7.93 -24.85 -19.07
C MET A 556 8.52 -26.04 -18.30
N PRO A 557 9.80 -26.46 -18.47
CA PRO A 557 10.37 -27.55 -17.66
C PRO A 557 10.44 -27.21 -16.17
N ILE A 558 10.71 -25.95 -15.82
CA ILE A 558 10.79 -25.46 -14.43
C ILE A 558 9.40 -25.50 -13.78
N LEU A 559 8.39 -24.92 -14.44
CA LEU A 559 7.01 -24.94 -13.94
C LEU A 559 6.38 -26.34 -13.92
N THR A 560 6.72 -27.20 -14.88
CA THR A 560 6.23 -28.60 -14.89
C THR A 560 6.81 -29.36 -13.69
N ASN A 561 8.09 -29.17 -13.36
CA ASN A 561 8.67 -29.78 -12.14
C ASN A 561 7.95 -29.31 -10.87
N LEU A 562 7.63 -28.01 -10.76
CA LEU A 562 6.88 -27.48 -9.63
C LEU A 562 5.47 -28.08 -9.55
N ALA A 563 4.74 -28.14 -10.67
CA ALA A 563 3.40 -28.73 -10.73
C ALA A 563 3.42 -30.20 -10.28
N GLN A 564 4.38 -30.98 -10.78
CA GLN A 564 4.54 -32.39 -10.42
C GLN A 564 4.89 -32.58 -8.93
N LYS A 565 5.74 -31.71 -8.37
CA LYS A 565 6.07 -31.72 -6.93
C LYS A 565 4.91 -31.31 -6.02
N LYS A 566 4.08 -30.35 -6.44
CA LYS A 566 3.02 -29.76 -5.61
C LYS A 566 1.66 -30.47 -5.73
N ALA A 567 1.37 -31.10 -6.88
CA ALA A 567 0.06 -31.70 -7.18
C ALA A 567 0.10 -33.13 -7.76
N GLY A 568 1.27 -33.77 -7.84
CA GLY A 568 1.43 -35.16 -8.28
C GLY A 568 1.87 -35.30 -9.75
N PRO A 569 2.33 -36.49 -10.17
CA PRO A 569 3.07 -36.69 -11.43
C PRO A 569 2.31 -36.29 -12.71
N ASP A 570 0.99 -36.42 -12.70
CA ASP A 570 0.11 -36.07 -13.82
C ASP A 570 -0.31 -34.59 -13.86
N ALA A 571 0.09 -33.80 -12.87
CA ALA A 571 -0.27 -32.38 -12.77
C ALA A 571 0.37 -31.56 -13.88
N LYS A 572 -0.46 -30.74 -14.54
CA LYS A 572 -0.07 -29.92 -15.69
C LYS A 572 -0.18 -28.44 -15.34
N VAL A 573 0.74 -27.65 -15.89
CA VAL A 573 0.65 -26.19 -15.92
C VAL A 573 -0.50 -25.81 -16.85
N THR A 574 -1.46 -25.02 -16.39
CA THR A 574 -2.55 -24.51 -17.23
C THR A 574 -2.23 -23.11 -17.76
N VAL A 575 -2.85 -22.73 -18.88
CA VAL A 575 -2.64 -21.45 -19.57
C VAL A 575 -3.93 -20.65 -19.51
N ASP A 576 -3.84 -19.34 -19.24
CA ASP A 576 -4.93 -18.40 -19.41
C ASP A 576 -5.36 -18.30 -20.89
N GLU A 577 -6.58 -18.77 -21.18
CA GLU A 577 -7.18 -18.83 -22.52
C GLU A 577 -7.33 -17.44 -23.18
N THR A 578 -7.33 -16.36 -22.39
CA THR A 578 -7.67 -15.01 -22.87
C THR A 578 -6.46 -14.22 -23.39
N TYR A 579 -5.23 -14.70 -23.17
CA TYR A 579 -4.01 -13.91 -23.41
C TYR A 579 -3.49 -13.97 -24.87
N LYS A 580 -3.69 -12.89 -25.63
CA LYS A 580 -3.10 -12.70 -26.97
C LYS A 580 -1.58 -12.47 -26.89
N MET A 581 -0.78 -13.21 -27.65
CA MET A 581 0.68 -13.16 -27.52
C MET A 581 1.27 -11.78 -27.90
N ASN A 582 1.95 -11.11 -26.97
CA ASN A 582 2.82 -9.98 -27.27
C ASN A 582 4.18 -10.51 -27.78
N PRO A 583 4.58 -10.23 -29.03
CA PRO A 583 5.80 -10.79 -29.61
C PRO A 583 7.10 -10.13 -29.12
N ASN A 584 7.03 -9.02 -28.37
CA ASN A 584 8.22 -8.26 -27.95
C ASN A 584 9.10 -9.08 -26.96
N PRO A 585 10.31 -9.51 -27.35
CA PRO A 585 11.13 -10.41 -26.53
C PRO A 585 11.66 -9.76 -25.24
N ARG A 586 11.61 -8.42 -25.11
CA ARG A 586 11.97 -7.70 -23.87
C ARG A 586 10.87 -7.73 -22.80
N VAL A 587 9.63 -8.09 -23.18
CA VAL A 587 8.45 -8.07 -22.30
C VAL A 587 7.85 -9.47 -22.14
N LEU A 588 7.96 -10.30 -23.19
CA LEU A 588 7.48 -11.69 -23.23
C LEU A 588 7.80 -12.54 -21.99
N PRO A 589 9.01 -12.48 -21.36
CA PRO A 589 9.34 -13.41 -20.29
C PRO A 589 8.52 -13.15 -19.02
N THR A 590 8.56 -11.94 -18.46
CA THR A 590 7.78 -11.54 -17.27
C THR A 590 6.29 -11.77 -17.47
N GLU A 591 5.79 -11.51 -18.67
CA GLU A 591 4.38 -11.73 -18.99
C GLU A 591 4.01 -13.21 -19.07
N THR A 592 4.86 -14.08 -19.64
CA THR A 592 4.58 -15.54 -19.73
C THR A 592 4.17 -16.12 -18.38
N TRP A 593 4.94 -15.86 -17.31
CA TRP A 593 4.66 -16.35 -15.96
C TRP A 593 3.29 -15.90 -15.41
N LYS A 594 2.72 -14.77 -15.87
CA LYS A 594 1.43 -14.28 -15.36
C LYS A 594 0.23 -15.11 -15.83
N ARG A 595 0.34 -15.77 -16.98
CA ARG A 595 -0.74 -16.55 -17.61
C ARG A 595 -0.70 -18.01 -17.17
N LEU A 596 0.52 -18.55 -17.05
CA LEU A 596 0.75 -19.89 -16.54
C LEU A 596 0.24 -20.00 -15.10
N HIS A 597 -0.39 -21.12 -14.77
CA HIS A 597 -0.87 -21.41 -13.44
C HIS A 597 -0.49 -22.84 -13.04
N VAL A 598 0.00 -22.97 -11.81
CA VAL A 598 0.29 -24.25 -11.15
C VAL A 598 -0.71 -24.42 -10.00
N PRO A 599 -1.39 -25.58 -9.89
CA PRO A 599 -2.30 -25.84 -8.78
C PRO A 599 -1.65 -25.58 -7.42
N GLY A 600 -2.35 -24.86 -6.55
CA GLY A 600 -1.87 -24.41 -5.24
C GLY A 600 -1.45 -22.93 -5.18
N TYR A 601 -1.19 -22.27 -6.32
CA TYR A 601 -0.78 -20.85 -6.35
C TYR A 601 -1.92 -19.93 -6.76
N GLY A 602 -2.77 -19.60 -5.78
CA GLY A 602 -3.95 -18.75 -5.96
C GLY A 602 -5.06 -19.41 -6.79
N PRO A 603 -6.09 -18.65 -7.18
CA PRO A 603 -7.14 -19.16 -8.07
C PRO A 603 -6.60 -19.42 -9.48
N ALA A 604 -7.16 -20.45 -10.11
CA ALA A 604 -6.96 -20.71 -11.53
C ALA A 604 -7.48 -19.53 -12.40
N PRO A 605 -6.93 -19.31 -13.61
CA PRO A 605 -7.51 -18.36 -14.56
C PRO A 605 -8.98 -18.72 -14.83
N LYS A 606 -9.84 -17.70 -14.92
CA LYS A 606 -11.24 -17.90 -15.32
C LYS A 606 -11.30 -18.24 -16.81
N THR A 607 -12.15 -19.18 -17.21
CA THR A 607 -12.34 -19.52 -18.63
C THR A 607 -13.04 -18.40 -19.38
N ALA A 608 -12.90 -18.34 -20.71
CA ALA A 608 -13.57 -17.31 -21.51
C ALA A 608 -15.10 -17.25 -21.27
N ALA A 609 -15.73 -18.41 -21.02
CA ALA A 609 -17.15 -18.51 -20.67
C ALA A 609 -17.48 -17.92 -19.28
N GLN A 610 -16.60 -18.08 -18.29
CA GLN A 610 -16.78 -17.50 -16.95
C GLN A 610 -16.68 -15.96 -16.99
N LEU A 611 -15.69 -15.39 -17.68
CA LEU A 611 -15.61 -13.93 -17.86
C LEU A 611 -16.81 -13.37 -18.63
N ALA A 612 -17.31 -14.09 -19.64
CA ALA A 612 -18.50 -13.68 -20.38
C ALA A 612 -19.76 -13.70 -19.51
N ALA A 613 -19.93 -14.72 -18.67
CA ALA A 613 -21.05 -14.82 -17.74
C ALA A 613 -21.02 -13.71 -16.66
N GLU A 614 -19.85 -13.42 -16.09
CA GLU A 614 -19.67 -12.32 -15.12
C GLU A 614 -19.94 -10.95 -15.76
N THR A 615 -19.42 -10.72 -16.97
CA THR A 615 -19.69 -9.48 -17.74
C THR A 615 -21.18 -9.32 -18.04
N LEU A 616 -21.88 -10.40 -18.40
CA LEU A 616 -23.32 -10.36 -18.67
C LEU A 616 -24.14 -10.10 -17.39
N ALA A 617 -23.80 -10.77 -16.28
CA ALA A 617 -24.46 -10.57 -14.99
C ALA A 617 -24.29 -9.14 -14.47
N GLU A 618 -23.11 -8.55 -14.63
CA GLU A 618 -22.86 -7.15 -14.26
C GLU A 618 -23.65 -6.16 -15.13
N LYS A 619 -23.71 -6.37 -16.45
CA LYS A 619 -24.57 -5.54 -17.34
C LYS A 619 -26.05 -5.65 -16.96
N GLN A 620 -26.53 -6.84 -16.58
CA GLN A 620 -27.89 -7.04 -16.09
C GLN A 620 -28.13 -6.33 -14.74
N ARG A 621 -27.16 -6.38 -13.81
CA ARG A 621 -27.20 -5.67 -12.53
C ARG A 621 -27.28 -4.14 -12.75
N LEU A 622 -26.43 -3.61 -13.62
CA LEU A 622 -26.39 -2.18 -13.96
C LEU A 622 -27.66 -1.71 -14.70
N ALA A 623 -28.23 -2.52 -15.59
CA ALA A 623 -29.55 -2.23 -16.18
C ALA A 623 -30.68 -2.22 -15.13
N GLY A 624 -30.65 -3.16 -14.18
CA GLY A 624 -31.57 -3.16 -13.04
C GLY A 624 -31.39 -1.96 -12.09
N LEU A 625 -30.17 -1.44 -11.96
CA LEU A 625 -29.89 -0.19 -11.25
C LEU A 625 -30.43 1.03 -12.01
N ALA A 626 -30.28 1.08 -13.34
CA ALA A 626 -30.82 2.15 -14.18
C ALA A 626 -32.34 2.30 -14.00
N LEU A 627 -33.09 1.20 -14.04
CA LEU A 627 -34.54 1.20 -13.82
C LEU A 627 -34.91 1.69 -12.42
N LYS A 628 -34.16 1.29 -11.37
CA LYS A 628 -34.35 1.79 -9.99
C LYS A 628 -34.04 3.28 -9.84
N LEU A 629 -33.10 3.81 -10.62
CA LEU A 629 -32.79 5.24 -10.70
C LEU A 629 -33.76 6.02 -11.62
N GLY A 630 -34.77 5.37 -12.19
CA GLY A 630 -35.81 6.00 -13.01
C GLY A 630 -35.42 6.27 -14.46
N TYR A 631 -34.35 5.67 -14.98
CA TYR A 631 -34.11 5.63 -16.43
C TYR A 631 -35.18 4.77 -17.11
N ILE A 632 -35.56 5.15 -18.33
CA ILE A 632 -36.42 4.32 -19.18
C ILE A 632 -35.57 3.36 -20.02
N GLU A 633 -36.17 2.27 -20.47
CA GLU A 633 -35.49 1.12 -21.09
C GLU A 633 -34.52 1.51 -22.23
N LYS A 634 -34.93 2.45 -23.10
CA LYS A 634 -34.11 2.94 -24.23
C LYS A 634 -32.77 3.55 -23.78
N ASP A 635 -32.73 4.17 -22.60
CA ASP A 635 -31.57 4.92 -22.08
C ASP A 635 -30.68 4.02 -21.20
N CYS A 636 -31.18 2.84 -20.78
CA CYS A 636 -30.46 1.93 -19.90
C CYS A 636 -29.17 1.40 -20.52
N ALA A 637 -29.11 1.20 -21.84
CA ALA A 637 -27.88 0.81 -22.53
C ALA A 637 -26.78 1.90 -22.44
N GLY A 638 -27.17 3.18 -22.48
CA GLY A 638 -26.25 4.31 -22.29
C GLY A 638 -25.76 4.40 -20.84
N PHE A 639 -26.64 4.19 -19.86
CA PHE A 639 -26.28 4.11 -18.45
C PHE A 639 -25.28 2.99 -18.16
N VAL A 640 -25.52 1.77 -18.70
CA VAL A 640 -24.60 0.63 -18.53
C VAL A 640 -23.22 0.97 -19.10
N ALA A 641 -23.15 1.51 -20.33
CA ALA A 641 -21.89 1.91 -20.94
C ALA A 641 -21.17 3.04 -20.19
N TYR A 642 -21.92 3.96 -19.57
CA TYR A 642 -21.37 4.97 -18.68
C TYR A 642 -20.77 4.34 -17.42
N CYS A 643 -21.48 3.44 -16.76
CA CYS A 643 -21.00 2.76 -15.54
C CYS A 643 -19.77 1.88 -15.80
N GLU A 644 -19.72 1.13 -16.91
CA GLU A 644 -18.53 0.36 -17.31
C GLU A 644 -17.29 1.26 -17.48
N LYS A 645 -17.46 2.46 -18.06
CA LYS A 645 -16.39 3.46 -18.20
C LYS A 645 -16.03 4.11 -16.86
N ALA A 646 -17.03 4.49 -16.06
CA ALA A 646 -16.85 5.13 -14.77
C ALA A 646 -16.15 4.22 -13.75
N ALA A 647 -16.41 2.91 -13.78
CA ALA A 647 -15.67 1.94 -12.96
C ALA A 647 -14.16 1.92 -13.28
N GLY A 648 -13.76 2.26 -14.51
CA GLY A 648 -12.34 2.40 -14.88
C GLY A 648 -11.72 3.74 -14.50
N GLU A 649 -12.46 4.84 -14.67
CA GLU A 649 -11.94 6.22 -14.53
C GLU A 649 -12.19 6.84 -13.15
N TRP A 650 -13.40 6.68 -12.60
CA TRP A 650 -13.87 7.31 -11.36
C TRP A 650 -13.82 6.34 -10.19
N ARG A 651 -12.58 6.04 -9.77
CA ARG A 651 -12.26 5.21 -8.60
C ARG A 651 -11.67 6.04 -7.47
N ARG A 652 -11.92 5.63 -6.21
CA ARG A 652 -11.35 6.24 -5.00
C ARG A 652 -9.83 6.36 -5.11
N ALA A 653 -9.25 7.41 -4.53
CA ALA A 653 -7.80 7.67 -4.53
C ALA A 653 -6.98 6.52 -3.92
N SER A 654 -7.59 5.69 -3.08
CA SER A 654 -7.00 4.45 -2.53
C SER A 654 -6.75 3.35 -3.57
N GLU A 655 -7.41 3.41 -4.74
CA GLU A 655 -7.29 2.45 -5.85
C GLU A 655 -6.51 3.00 -7.05
N LEU A 656 -6.10 4.27 -6.98
CA LEU A 656 -5.19 4.89 -7.93
C LEU A 656 -3.73 4.64 -7.50
N ASP A 657 -2.81 4.71 -8.46
CA ASP A 657 -1.40 4.55 -8.14
C ASP A 657 -0.85 5.81 -7.47
N SER A 658 -0.14 5.62 -6.35
CA SER A 658 0.33 6.69 -5.49
C SER A 658 1.86 6.60 -5.30
N PRO A 659 2.61 7.70 -5.46
CA PRO A 659 2.14 9.01 -5.89
C PRO A 659 1.63 9.02 -7.33
N ALA A 660 0.54 9.75 -7.58
CA ALA A 660 -0.01 9.86 -8.92
C ALA A 660 0.98 10.56 -9.88
N PRO A 661 0.89 10.33 -11.20
CA PRO A 661 1.78 10.96 -12.18
C PRO A 661 1.79 12.49 -12.10
N ARG A 662 2.92 13.12 -12.45
CA ARG A 662 3.00 14.58 -12.60
C ARG A 662 1.96 15.05 -13.64
N GLY A 663 1.19 16.08 -13.29
CA GLY A 663 0.05 16.56 -14.10
C GLY A 663 -1.30 15.90 -13.76
N HIS A 664 -1.33 14.79 -13.00
CA HIS A 664 -2.58 14.23 -12.49
C HIS A 664 -3.21 15.16 -11.44
N PHE A 665 -4.55 15.21 -11.40
CA PHE A 665 -5.31 16.10 -10.50
C PHE A 665 -4.83 16.02 -9.04
N LEU A 666 -4.66 14.80 -8.50
CA LEU A 666 -4.17 14.58 -7.13
C LEU A 666 -2.83 15.29 -6.87
N ARG A 667 -1.87 15.28 -7.81
CA ARG A 667 -0.59 16.00 -7.65
C ARG A 667 -0.76 17.51 -7.71
N THR A 668 -1.62 18.02 -8.58
CA THR A 668 -1.95 19.45 -8.65
C THR A 668 -2.60 19.94 -7.35
N MET A 669 -3.46 19.12 -6.75
CA MET A 669 -4.13 19.37 -5.46
C MET A 669 -3.26 19.08 -4.22
N GLY A 670 -1.97 18.75 -4.40
CA GLY A 670 -1.02 18.65 -3.29
C GLY A 670 -0.92 17.28 -2.61
N GLN A 671 -1.31 16.18 -3.27
CA GLN A 671 -1.04 14.81 -2.78
C GLN A 671 0.43 14.62 -2.43
N SER A 672 0.69 14.00 -1.27
CA SER A 672 2.00 13.52 -0.80
C SER A 672 2.74 12.70 -1.88
N ASP A 673 4.06 12.89 -2.01
CA ASP A 673 4.92 11.97 -2.80
C ASP A 673 5.33 10.73 -2.03
N ARG A 674 5.07 10.71 -0.72
CA ARG A 674 5.45 9.66 0.22
C ARG A 674 6.96 9.43 0.26
N ASP A 675 7.76 10.44 -0.15
CA ASP A 675 9.21 10.49 0.12
C ASP A 675 9.49 10.94 1.56
N PHE A 676 8.57 11.69 2.17
CA PHE A 676 8.57 12.07 3.59
C PHE A 676 7.22 11.74 4.26
N VAL A 677 7.18 11.75 5.60
CA VAL A 677 5.97 11.50 6.40
C VAL A 677 5.00 12.69 6.32
N GLU A 678 3.73 12.43 6.05
CA GLU A 678 2.62 13.40 6.14
C GLU A 678 2.89 14.69 5.33
N ASN A 679 3.55 14.58 4.16
CA ASN A 679 4.03 15.74 3.38
C ASN A 679 3.03 16.28 2.32
N ALA A 680 1.77 15.86 2.37
CA ALA A 680 0.71 16.42 1.56
C ALA A 680 0.50 17.92 1.85
N ASN A 681 0.25 18.72 0.82
CA ASN A 681 0.13 20.17 0.91
C ASN A 681 -1.31 20.65 0.61
N PRO A 682 -2.14 20.92 1.64
CA PRO A 682 -3.52 21.39 1.47
C PRO A 682 -3.63 22.89 1.15
N ASN A 683 -2.51 23.63 1.04
CA ASN A 683 -2.53 25.09 0.88
C ASN A 683 -3.05 25.48 -0.52
N ALA A 684 -3.64 26.67 -0.61
CA ALA A 684 -4.21 27.19 -1.86
C ALA A 684 -3.10 27.60 -2.83
N ALA A 685 -3.21 27.18 -4.09
CA ALA A 685 -2.29 27.56 -5.17
C ALA A 685 -3.04 27.81 -6.49
N ILE A 686 -2.54 28.72 -7.32
CA ILE A 686 -3.16 29.09 -8.61
C ILE A 686 -3.45 27.86 -9.51
N PRO A 687 -2.54 26.87 -9.67
CA PRO A 687 -2.84 25.67 -10.47
C PRO A 687 -4.05 24.85 -9.98
N GLN A 688 -4.37 24.90 -8.68
CA GLN A 688 -5.52 24.19 -8.11
C GLN A 688 -6.83 24.89 -8.50
N ALA A 689 -6.87 26.22 -8.44
CA ALA A 689 -8.03 26.99 -8.88
C ALA A 689 -8.27 26.80 -10.38
N LEU A 690 -7.21 26.87 -11.20
CA LEU A 690 -7.31 26.62 -12.64
C LEU A 690 -7.78 25.19 -12.96
N ALA A 691 -7.36 24.18 -12.19
CA ALA A 691 -7.81 22.79 -12.36
C ALA A 691 -9.30 22.57 -12.01
N LEU A 692 -9.87 23.38 -11.12
CA LEU A 692 -11.30 23.35 -10.76
C LEU A 692 -12.17 24.18 -11.71
N MET A 693 -11.64 25.29 -12.23
CA MET A 693 -12.37 26.16 -13.17
C MET A 693 -12.37 25.62 -14.60
N ASN A 694 -11.23 25.10 -15.07
CA ASN A 694 -10.97 24.80 -16.49
C ASN A 694 -10.62 23.32 -16.76
N GLY A 695 -10.77 22.43 -15.77
CA GLY A 695 -10.39 21.02 -15.89
C GLY A 695 -11.44 20.14 -16.57
N GLU A 696 -10.98 19.11 -17.31
CA GLU A 696 -11.79 18.06 -17.96
C GLU A 696 -12.77 17.31 -17.03
N LEU A 697 -12.62 17.47 -15.71
CA LEU A 697 -13.55 17.01 -14.67
C LEU A 697 -14.99 17.49 -14.93
N LEU A 698 -15.13 18.72 -15.44
CA LEU A 698 -16.39 19.38 -15.79
C LEU A 698 -16.73 19.27 -17.29
N SER A 699 -16.23 18.23 -17.96
CA SER A 699 -16.68 17.86 -19.31
C SER A 699 -17.96 17.00 -19.27
N PRO A 700 -18.70 16.89 -20.39
CA PRO A 700 -19.76 15.88 -20.58
C PRO A 700 -19.29 14.42 -20.52
N ARG A 701 -17.97 14.18 -20.44
CA ARG A 701 -17.36 12.85 -20.22
C ARG A 701 -17.07 12.57 -18.74
N GLY A 702 -17.13 13.59 -17.89
CA GLY A 702 -16.93 13.53 -16.44
C GLY A 702 -18.21 13.84 -15.68
N LEU A 703 -18.16 14.83 -14.80
CA LEU A 703 -19.26 15.21 -13.90
C LEU A 703 -20.50 15.71 -14.65
N LEU A 704 -20.33 16.39 -15.79
CA LEU A 704 -21.44 16.92 -16.60
C LEU A 704 -22.05 15.89 -17.57
N SER A 705 -21.72 14.60 -17.43
CA SER A 705 -22.40 13.55 -18.19
C SER A 705 -23.84 13.38 -17.68
N PRO A 706 -24.87 13.27 -18.54
CA PRO A 706 -26.27 13.11 -18.09
C PRO A 706 -26.52 11.81 -17.30
N TYR A 707 -25.58 10.85 -17.37
CA TYR A 707 -25.62 9.62 -16.58
C TYR A 707 -24.96 9.72 -15.19
N SER A 708 -24.31 10.86 -14.86
CA SER A 708 -23.65 11.05 -13.56
C SER A 708 -24.66 11.18 -12.42
N PRO A 709 -24.35 10.72 -11.20
CA PRO A 709 -25.16 10.97 -10.00
C PRO A 709 -25.55 12.44 -9.83
N ALA A 710 -24.62 13.35 -10.09
CA ALA A 710 -24.84 14.79 -9.94
C ALA A 710 -25.84 15.35 -10.99
N MET A 711 -25.60 15.11 -12.28
CA MET A 711 -26.47 15.64 -13.33
C MET A 711 -27.83 14.96 -13.34
N HIS A 712 -27.89 13.62 -13.29
CA HIS A 712 -29.16 12.89 -13.29
C HIS A 712 -30.07 13.30 -12.11
N GLY A 713 -29.47 13.54 -10.93
CA GLY A 713 -30.19 14.05 -9.77
C GLY A 713 -30.72 15.48 -9.97
N VAL A 714 -29.88 16.39 -10.49
CA VAL A 714 -30.25 17.81 -10.67
C VAL A 714 -31.21 18.03 -11.84
N GLU A 715 -31.03 17.35 -12.97
CA GLU A 715 -31.86 17.56 -14.16
C GLU A 715 -33.31 17.11 -13.96
N ARG A 716 -33.51 16.06 -13.15
CA ARG A 716 -34.81 15.43 -12.88
C ARG A 716 -35.52 15.98 -11.63
N ALA A 717 -34.83 16.75 -10.81
CA ALA A 717 -35.43 17.37 -9.63
C ALA A 717 -36.43 18.47 -10.00
N THR A 718 -37.54 18.55 -9.26
CA THR A 718 -38.51 19.66 -9.38
C THR A 718 -37.90 21.00 -8.97
N ASP A 719 -37.04 21.00 -7.94
CA ASP A 719 -36.16 22.13 -7.61
C ASP A 719 -34.70 21.73 -7.85
N LYS A 720 -34.14 22.24 -8.95
CA LYS A 720 -32.79 21.93 -9.41
C LYS A 720 -31.72 22.59 -8.53
N VAL A 721 -32.03 23.74 -7.93
CA VAL A 721 -31.12 24.43 -7.01
C VAL A 721 -31.01 23.66 -5.71
N GLU A 722 -32.13 23.19 -5.15
CA GLU A 722 -32.12 22.36 -3.94
C GLU A 722 -31.39 21.03 -4.15
N ALA A 723 -31.62 20.35 -5.28
CA ALA A 723 -30.88 19.14 -5.62
C ALA A 723 -29.36 19.37 -5.74
N ALA A 724 -28.92 20.46 -6.39
CA ALA A 724 -27.51 20.77 -6.56
C ALA A 724 -26.82 21.10 -5.22
N PHE A 725 -27.50 21.85 -4.34
CA PHE A 725 -27.00 22.18 -3.00
C PHE A 725 -26.93 20.95 -2.09
N LEU A 726 -27.92 20.05 -2.15
CA LEU A 726 -27.90 18.79 -1.38
C LEU A 726 -26.78 17.86 -1.88
N ALA A 727 -26.59 17.76 -3.20
CA ALA A 727 -25.54 16.91 -3.77
C ALA A 727 -24.11 17.41 -3.47
N LEU A 728 -23.85 18.71 -3.56
CA LEU A 728 -22.47 19.25 -3.50
C LEU A 728 -22.11 19.80 -2.10
N LEU A 729 -23.06 20.43 -1.42
CA LEU A 729 -22.86 21.14 -0.15
C LEU A 729 -23.59 20.50 1.03
N SER A 730 -24.34 19.41 0.81
CA SER A 730 -25.03 18.62 1.84
C SER A 730 -26.10 19.38 2.64
N ARG A 731 -26.61 20.50 2.10
CA ARG A 731 -27.58 21.40 2.73
C ARG A 731 -28.65 21.86 1.74
N LYS A 732 -29.69 22.54 2.24
CA LYS A 732 -30.64 23.28 1.39
C LYS A 732 -30.10 24.69 1.04
N PRO A 733 -30.51 25.28 -0.10
CA PRO A 733 -30.21 26.67 -0.42
C PRO A 733 -31.10 27.60 0.42
N THR A 734 -30.52 28.71 0.89
CA THR A 734 -31.27 29.80 1.51
C THR A 734 -32.23 30.46 0.51
N ALA A 735 -33.20 31.23 0.99
CA ALA A 735 -34.14 31.94 0.11
C ALA A 735 -33.43 32.88 -0.90
N SER A 736 -32.35 33.57 -0.49
CA SER A 736 -31.59 34.43 -1.41
C SER A 736 -30.77 33.64 -2.42
N GLU A 737 -30.16 32.52 -2.04
CA GLU A 737 -29.46 31.63 -2.97
C GLU A 737 -30.42 31.04 -4.00
N ARG A 738 -31.57 30.52 -3.55
CA ARG A 738 -32.61 29.96 -4.44
C ARG A 738 -33.14 31.00 -5.42
N ALA A 739 -33.43 32.23 -4.96
CA ALA A 739 -33.89 33.31 -5.82
C ALA A 739 -32.83 33.76 -6.86
N ARG A 740 -31.55 33.81 -6.49
CA ARG A 740 -30.45 34.19 -7.39
C ARG A 740 -30.13 33.14 -8.46
N LEU A 741 -30.42 31.86 -8.17
CA LEU A 741 -29.99 30.72 -8.98
C LEU A 741 -31.13 30.00 -9.72
N ALA A 742 -32.37 30.46 -9.55
CA ALA A 742 -33.57 29.80 -10.11
C ALA A 742 -33.58 29.67 -11.64
N SER A 743 -32.85 30.53 -12.36
CA SER A 743 -32.72 30.52 -13.83
C SER A 743 -31.40 29.95 -14.34
N THR A 744 -30.50 29.52 -13.45
CA THR A 744 -29.16 29.01 -13.81
C THR A 744 -29.26 27.56 -14.32
N ALA A 745 -28.54 27.22 -15.39
CA ALA A 745 -28.58 25.87 -15.96
C ALA A 745 -27.89 24.85 -15.03
N PRO A 746 -28.27 23.55 -15.06
CA PRO A 746 -27.67 22.50 -14.22
C PRO A 746 -26.13 22.45 -14.26
N ALA A 747 -25.54 22.57 -15.46
CA ALA A 747 -24.09 22.60 -15.64
C ALA A 747 -23.43 23.77 -14.89
N ASP A 748 -23.98 24.97 -15.03
CA ASP A 748 -23.46 26.20 -14.41
C ASP A 748 -23.69 26.18 -12.89
N LEU A 749 -24.80 25.62 -12.41
CA LEU A 749 -25.04 25.37 -10.99
C LEU A 749 -23.95 24.48 -10.38
N LEU A 750 -23.63 23.35 -11.02
CA LEU A 750 -22.59 22.44 -10.54
C LEU A 750 -21.20 23.10 -10.58
N HIS A 751 -20.86 23.80 -11.68
CA HIS A 751 -19.58 24.51 -11.82
C HIS A 751 -19.39 25.57 -10.72
N ALA A 752 -20.40 26.43 -10.53
CA ALA A 752 -20.37 27.51 -9.55
C ALA A 752 -20.23 26.97 -8.12
N LEU A 753 -20.97 25.91 -7.76
CA LEU A 753 -20.96 25.33 -6.42
C LEU A 753 -19.64 24.62 -6.08
N LEU A 754 -19.05 23.89 -7.03
CA LEU A 754 -17.75 23.22 -6.85
C LEU A 754 -16.59 24.20 -6.65
N ASN A 755 -16.68 25.40 -7.22
CA ASN A 755 -15.68 26.45 -7.08
C ASN A 755 -15.88 27.31 -5.80
N THR A 756 -16.86 26.98 -4.93
CA THR A 756 -17.06 27.70 -3.66
C THR A 756 -16.05 27.32 -2.57
N LYS A 757 -15.78 28.26 -1.66
CA LYS A 757 -15.09 27.96 -0.39
C LYS A 757 -15.85 26.95 0.47
N GLN A 758 -17.18 26.87 0.39
CA GLN A 758 -17.96 25.88 1.16
C GLN A 758 -17.81 24.46 0.61
N PHE A 759 -17.57 24.29 -0.69
CA PHE A 759 -17.25 22.98 -1.24
C PHE A 759 -15.88 22.49 -0.73
N LEU A 760 -14.85 23.33 -0.82
CA LEU A 760 -13.44 22.97 -0.59
C LEU A 760 -13.01 22.80 0.89
N PHE A 761 -13.86 23.16 1.85
CA PHE A 761 -13.52 23.17 3.28
C PHE A 761 -14.41 22.24 4.10
N ILE A 762 -13.81 21.66 5.13
CA ILE A 762 -14.45 20.91 6.20
C ILE A 762 -14.89 21.94 7.27
N GLN A 763 -16.19 22.26 7.28
CA GLN A 763 -16.83 23.23 8.18
C GLN A 763 -17.38 22.59 9.46
#